data_AF-A0A0M5JQE4-F1
#
_entry.id   AF-A0A0M5JQE4-F1
#
_cell.length_a   1.000
_cell.length_b   1.000
_cell.length_c   1.000
_cell.angle_alpha   90.00
_cell.angle_beta   90.00
_cell.angle_gamma   90.00
#
_symmetry.space_group_name_H-M   'P 1'
#
loop_
_entity.id
_entity.type
_entity.pdbx_description
1 polymer ?
#
loop_
_entity_poly.entity_id
_entity_poly.type
_entity_poly.pdbx_seq_one_letter_code
_entity_poly.pdbx_strand_id
1 'polypeptide(L)'
;MEPNKREEERQLFRKVLFDMRNKGYIEPETANDVGKAHLQYHLDLLEQDALQETDQISSQPKTPVQLYPKPTVKKTAEPSAGKVELPATPKYVPKPKKVLTSEQIRERNISWLLNIGVIFLLIGGLFVATSNWESMSSLMKSSSIALVSLVFFGFAYLSEKVLKIQRTAFAFIILGSLFLPIFVLSLGWFGLLGSYLSVDGEGKFFLGFLGSFFPALVYIAFAKKRSSRLFVWFSFVAFSFAAGFLLAALKLGIDYFYLGIMLYNALFIFVYFTYRNRELLKIFANEFPVYIQANLILSTLLMLFFYDNELFYSFNLILTALVYLSMMFVSGKKEYHFIFSAMIVYGAYQLIEHSVFEAVDAIFYALLAFGFVFVPKALKGAFLLERAFRYTSAAVSILAFLYITIEGFLVRGGEASIVLLIAYLIIAGNFLFLFSIEKKRLFPYLSAAFLGSAFFEAAGLFDTYVLEISFQSAIFTAGLLLFGLIGWLGTKKPINILRQPARELGSTAMLFSIILAQGFQEWLELGIMLLFFGAAVLVLRKLDDRAVVKYVAAWAAPLSFGLSVIAFWQRAGIQNAFIDIDLGFPVYFGISGAILLLVSIIVLKTRDSELEKTFFYIGQGMYTLGILLLSSGGSDPDWVRPGLMLGGILCYWILFKRHTQQWSSILLGVVVLGFYFSAAASANGQLQLSNSINSIIIPGGAVFLLLLSLGFRNRNRLLYWGFGWLGHLVLPFTLALSWAVDSDWSLLSFLMAIAIYTISSLLTEDLRKKIIFLYAAYTTVFISVYKVLDFSIDGYYGNYEFPIASMIFIFSWMLLKGKVKEWAAFYISGFSMLGIGFMCFTYPFTQLVFTVTVLYGIVTLLFLHKNKLDVLGFVPLLLIFFASIEFAAGSSFSDTLIFIAAGAAGLVHVAAGKYVYSKLYQGIGDFKKLEIDSYTIVSFLYFTYMYQFADKALWMAPLPGLFIAITVWLQKSRVDRAIGFFVPAATGVILLQPYYEFIGRFDIPALFEREAWVLPLVALAIFLRRAMKGRYLNVTSNLQWAALLITAILLIQDGLASSTVYDALILGTLSLVSLLTGMFLRIKSYFFIGAGVLLLNVFLQTRPFWGNLPWWGYLLVAGTLLIGIASFNEWNKQRGESGGEPIGEKLKQKVTNALKGWN
;
A
#
# COMPACT_ATOMS: atom_id res chain seq x y z
N MET A 1 -41.18 -31.37 -10.06
CA MET A 1 -40.58 -30.83 -8.82
C MET A 1 -40.87 -29.34 -8.83
N GLU A 2 -41.77 -28.88 -7.96
CA GLU A 2 -41.97 -27.45 -7.76
C GLU A 2 -40.66 -26.82 -7.25
N PRO A 3 -40.28 -25.61 -7.67
CA PRO A 3 -39.11 -24.93 -7.15
C PRO A 3 -39.32 -24.59 -5.68
N ASN A 4 -38.30 -24.82 -4.86
CA ASN A 4 -38.35 -24.58 -3.42
C ASN A 4 -38.48 -23.07 -3.14
N LYS A 5 -39.72 -22.59 -2.99
CA LYS A 5 -40.13 -21.18 -2.82
C LYS A 5 -39.27 -20.41 -1.82
N ARG A 6 -38.78 -21.08 -0.77
CA ARG A 6 -37.93 -20.48 0.28
C ARG A 6 -36.51 -20.16 -0.22
N GLU A 7 -35.95 -20.95 -1.12
CA GLU A 7 -34.62 -20.70 -1.69
C GLU A 7 -34.64 -19.49 -2.64
N GLU A 8 -35.75 -19.31 -3.38
CA GLU A 8 -35.96 -18.15 -4.25
C GLU A 8 -36.08 -16.84 -3.45
N GLU A 9 -36.83 -16.83 -2.34
CA GLU A 9 -36.96 -15.68 -1.44
C GLU A 9 -35.60 -15.25 -0.86
N ARG A 10 -34.76 -16.22 -0.49
CA ARG A 10 -33.39 -15.97 -0.01
C ARG A 10 -32.51 -15.35 -1.10
N GLN A 11 -32.59 -15.85 -2.33
CA GLN A 11 -31.83 -15.29 -3.45
C GLN A 11 -32.29 -13.88 -3.80
N LEU A 12 -33.60 -13.62 -3.78
CA LEU A 12 -34.18 -12.31 -4.04
C LEU A 12 -33.72 -11.29 -2.98
N PHE A 13 -33.81 -11.63 -1.68
CA PHE A 13 -33.37 -10.76 -0.60
C PHE A 13 -31.88 -10.39 -0.74
N ARG A 14 -31.01 -11.36 -1.02
CA ARG A 14 -29.59 -11.10 -1.24
C ARG A 14 -29.34 -10.20 -2.44
N LYS A 15 -30.05 -10.42 -3.54
CA LYS A 15 -29.93 -9.60 -4.75
C LYS A 15 -30.30 -8.15 -4.46
N VAL A 16 -31.42 -7.90 -3.80
CA VAL A 16 -31.87 -6.54 -3.42
C VAL A 16 -30.88 -5.89 -2.44
N LEU A 17 -30.40 -6.63 -1.44
CA LEU A 17 -29.44 -6.12 -0.46
C LEU A 17 -28.09 -5.73 -1.10
N PHE A 18 -27.59 -6.54 -2.04
CA PHE A 18 -26.37 -6.22 -2.78
C PHE A 18 -26.56 -5.05 -3.75
N ASP A 19 -27.74 -4.90 -4.36
CA ASP A 19 -28.05 -3.74 -5.20
C ASP A 19 -28.16 -2.45 -4.39
N MET A 20 -28.77 -2.48 -3.19
CA MET A 20 -28.81 -1.33 -2.28
C MET A 20 -27.41 -0.91 -1.84
N ARG A 21 -26.53 -1.88 -1.56
CA ARG A 21 -25.11 -1.63 -1.27
C ARG A 21 -24.39 -0.99 -2.45
N ASN A 22 -24.52 -1.57 -3.64
CA ASN A 22 -23.82 -1.10 -4.84
C ASN A 22 -24.31 0.30 -5.29
N LYS A 23 -25.54 0.67 -4.97
CA LYS A 23 -26.11 2.01 -5.22
C LYS A 23 -25.91 3.01 -4.07
N GLY A 24 -25.20 2.62 -3.00
CA GLY A 24 -24.82 3.52 -1.90
C GLY A 24 -25.94 3.85 -0.91
N TYR A 25 -27.06 3.11 -0.91
CA TYR A 25 -28.17 3.34 0.03
C TYR A 25 -27.88 2.77 1.42
N ILE A 26 -26.97 1.79 1.53
CA ILE A 26 -26.57 1.16 2.78
C ILE A 26 -25.05 0.95 2.80
N GLU A 27 -24.44 1.14 3.96
CA GLU A 27 -22.99 0.95 4.14
C GLU A 27 -22.60 -0.54 3.98
N PRO A 28 -21.39 -0.84 3.47
CA PRO A 28 -20.96 -2.21 3.19
C PRO A 28 -20.97 -3.14 4.41
N GLU A 29 -20.63 -2.61 5.59
CA GLU A 29 -20.67 -3.38 6.85
C GLU A 29 -22.11 -3.74 7.22
N THR A 30 -23.04 -2.78 7.11
CA THR A 30 -24.46 -2.99 7.38
C THR A 30 -25.07 -4.03 6.43
N ALA A 31 -24.73 -3.99 5.13
CA ALA A 31 -25.21 -4.98 4.16
C ALA A 31 -24.69 -6.41 4.46
N ASN A 32 -23.44 -6.53 4.93
CA ASN A 32 -22.87 -7.83 5.29
C ASN A 32 -23.48 -8.41 6.56
N ASP A 33 -23.72 -7.57 7.57
CA ASP A 33 -24.31 -8.01 8.84
C ASP A 33 -25.78 -8.41 8.66
N VAL A 34 -26.56 -7.62 7.92
CA VAL A 34 -27.95 -7.95 7.56
C VAL A 34 -28.00 -9.21 6.68
N GLY A 35 -27.07 -9.37 5.74
CA GLY A 35 -26.99 -10.57 4.89
C GLY A 35 -26.63 -11.84 5.65
N LYS A 36 -25.84 -11.72 6.73
CA LYS A 36 -25.54 -12.83 7.65
C LYS A 36 -26.72 -13.15 8.56
N ALA A 37 -27.38 -12.13 9.13
CA ALA A 37 -28.55 -12.32 9.97
C ALA A 37 -29.70 -13.00 9.22
N HIS A 38 -29.99 -12.57 7.98
CA HIS A 38 -30.99 -13.22 7.13
C HIS A 38 -30.62 -14.66 6.77
N LEU A 39 -29.33 -14.96 6.58
CA LEU A 39 -28.89 -16.33 6.35
C LEU A 39 -29.15 -17.21 7.58
N GLN A 40 -28.83 -16.70 8.77
CA GLN A 40 -29.07 -17.40 10.02
C GLN A 40 -30.57 -17.67 10.21
N TYR A 41 -31.41 -16.64 10.04
CA TYR A 41 -32.86 -16.76 10.08
C TYR A 41 -33.42 -17.83 9.14
N HIS A 42 -32.90 -17.90 7.91
CA HIS A 42 -33.33 -18.91 6.94
C HIS A 42 -32.90 -20.33 7.33
N LEU A 43 -31.72 -20.48 7.93
CA LEU A 43 -31.26 -21.78 8.44
C LEU A 43 -32.09 -22.23 9.64
N ASP A 44 -32.45 -21.32 10.53
CA ASP A 44 -33.29 -21.61 11.69
C ASP A 44 -34.70 -22.08 11.26
N LEU A 45 -35.25 -21.50 10.19
CA LEU A 45 -36.53 -21.94 9.60
C LEU A 45 -36.47 -23.34 8.98
N LEU A 46 -35.35 -23.69 8.33
CA LEU A 46 -35.15 -25.04 7.78
C LEU A 46 -34.98 -26.08 8.89
N GLU A 47 -34.36 -25.70 10.00
CA GLU A 47 -34.23 -26.56 11.19
C GLU A 47 -35.59 -26.77 11.88
N GLN A 48 -36.44 -25.73 11.93
CA GLN A 48 -37.82 -25.86 12.41
C GLN A 48 -38.69 -26.76 11.52
N ASP A 49 -38.60 -26.63 10.20
CA ASP A 49 -39.32 -27.53 9.27
C ASP A 49 -38.85 -28.99 9.45
N ALA A 50 -37.53 -29.21 9.59
CA ALA A 50 -36.97 -30.54 9.81
C ALA A 50 -37.43 -31.15 11.14
N LEU A 51 -37.55 -30.35 12.20
CA LEU A 51 -38.10 -30.81 13.49
C LEU A 51 -39.58 -31.16 13.38
N GLN A 52 -40.38 -30.38 12.64
CA GLN A 52 -41.79 -30.67 12.39
C GLN A 52 -42.01 -31.95 11.55
N GLU A 53 -41.15 -32.22 10.56
CA GLU A 53 -41.17 -33.49 9.82
C GLU A 53 -40.76 -34.68 10.70
N THR A 54 -39.86 -34.47 11.67
CA THR A 54 -39.40 -35.54 12.58
C THR A 54 -40.46 -35.91 13.62
N ASP A 55 -41.24 -34.93 14.12
CA ASP A 55 -42.33 -35.19 15.07
C ASP A 55 -43.50 -35.95 14.43
N GLN A 56 -43.81 -35.71 13.15
CA GLN A 56 -44.86 -36.43 12.42
C GLN A 56 -44.54 -37.90 12.14
N ILE A 57 -43.25 -38.29 12.14
CA ILE A 57 -42.81 -39.67 11.87
C ILE A 57 -42.83 -40.55 13.15
N SER A 58 -42.99 -39.95 14.34
CA SER A 58 -42.94 -40.66 15.62
C SER A 58 -44.24 -41.38 16.04
N SER A 59 -45.36 -41.14 15.35
CA SER A 59 -46.68 -41.70 15.69
C SER A 59 -47.21 -42.66 14.64
N GLN A 60 -46.67 -43.90 14.56
CA GLN A 60 -47.43 -45.10 14.16
C GLN A 60 -46.64 -46.41 14.43
N PRO A 61 -47.28 -47.52 14.87
CA PRO A 61 -46.58 -48.73 15.32
C PRO A 61 -46.29 -49.75 14.21
N LYS A 62 -45.21 -50.52 14.40
CA LYS A 62 -44.64 -51.55 13.52
C LYS A 62 -45.45 -52.85 13.49
N THR A 63 -45.55 -53.49 12.31
CA THR A 63 -45.75 -54.96 12.13
C THR A 63 -45.28 -55.41 10.72
N PRO A 64 -45.02 -56.71 10.44
CA PRO A 64 -43.78 -57.13 9.78
C PRO A 64 -43.93 -57.92 8.44
N VAL A 65 -42.83 -57.94 7.67
CA VAL A 65 -42.36 -58.95 6.69
C VAL A 65 -43.22 -59.24 5.44
N GLN A 66 -42.61 -59.15 4.24
CA GLN A 66 -42.56 -60.25 3.23
C GLN A 66 -41.75 -59.89 1.97
N LEU A 67 -40.96 -60.88 1.50
CA LEU A 67 -40.28 -60.94 0.20
C LEU A 67 -41.29 -61.16 -0.95
N TYR A 68 -41.02 -60.61 -2.15
CA TYR A 68 -41.04 -61.27 -3.49
C TYR A 68 -40.93 -60.22 -4.65
N PRO A 69 -40.71 -60.60 -5.94
CA PRO A 69 -39.54 -60.15 -6.70
C PRO A 69 -39.85 -59.16 -7.86
N LYS A 70 -38.78 -58.64 -8.47
CA LYS A 70 -38.76 -57.82 -9.69
C LYS A 70 -39.60 -58.42 -10.85
N PRO A 71 -40.15 -57.53 -11.70
CA PRO A 71 -40.11 -57.73 -13.15
C PRO A 71 -39.44 -56.56 -13.90
N THR A 72 -38.64 -56.97 -14.88
CA THR A 72 -38.04 -56.28 -16.02
C THR A 72 -39.01 -55.47 -16.89
N VAL A 73 -38.52 -54.39 -17.53
CA VAL A 73 -38.24 -54.28 -19.00
C VAL A 73 -37.61 -52.90 -19.37
N LYS A 74 -36.46 -53.00 -20.08
CA LYS A 74 -35.75 -52.16 -21.09
C LYS A 74 -36.41 -50.83 -21.57
N LYS A 75 -35.75 -49.76 -22.05
CA LYS A 75 -34.39 -49.32 -22.51
C LYS A 75 -34.50 -47.76 -22.54
N THR A 76 -33.48 -46.90 -22.40
CA THR A 76 -32.39 -46.61 -23.35
C THR A 76 -31.39 -45.61 -22.72
N ALA A 77 -30.17 -45.57 -23.25
CA ALA A 77 -28.92 -45.04 -22.74
C ALA A 77 -28.83 -43.52 -22.43
N GLU A 78 -28.06 -43.18 -21.38
CA GLU A 78 -26.85 -42.32 -21.45
C GLU A 78 -26.04 -42.42 -20.12
N PRO A 79 -24.69 -42.53 -20.14
CA PRO A 79 -23.89 -42.75 -18.93
C PRO A 79 -23.47 -41.42 -18.30
N SER A 80 -24.12 -41.01 -17.20
CA SER A 80 -23.63 -39.93 -16.35
C SER A 80 -22.91 -40.48 -15.11
N ALA A 81 -21.70 -39.96 -14.93
CA ALA A 81 -20.71 -40.28 -13.92
C ALA A 81 -21.29 -40.44 -12.51
N GLY A 82 -20.91 -41.54 -11.85
CA GLY A 82 -21.02 -41.69 -10.41
C GLY A 82 -20.27 -40.56 -9.70
N LYS A 83 -21.02 -39.68 -9.04
CA LYS A 83 -20.48 -38.78 -8.02
C LYS A 83 -20.04 -39.64 -6.85
N VAL A 84 -18.72 -39.76 -6.69
CA VAL A 84 -18.09 -40.19 -5.45
C VAL A 84 -18.44 -39.14 -4.39
N GLU A 85 -19.10 -39.56 -3.31
CA GLU A 85 -19.26 -38.77 -2.10
C GLU A 85 -17.88 -38.40 -1.56
N LEU A 86 -17.55 -37.10 -1.60
CA LEU A 86 -16.46 -36.52 -0.85
C LEU A 86 -16.89 -36.41 0.61
N PRO A 87 -16.11 -36.89 1.59
CA PRO A 87 -16.41 -36.67 3.00
C PRO A 87 -16.39 -35.15 3.27
N ALA A 88 -17.49 -34.64 3.82
CA ALA A 88 -17.61 -33.26 4.23
C ALA A 88 -16.49 -32.92 5.24
N THR A 89 -15.68 -31.92 4.91
CA THR A 89 -14.74 -31.31 5.87
C THR A 89 -15.55 -30.66 6.99
N PRO A 90 -15.20 -30.86 8.27
CA PRO A 90 -15.91 -30.23 9.37
C PRO A 90 -15.76 -28.71 9.27
N LYS A 91 -16.89 -28.02 9.09
CA LYS A 91 -16.97 -26.55 9.14
C LYS A 91 -16.50 -26.09 10.52
N TYR A 92 -15.41 -25.32 10.55
CA TYR A 92 -14.98 -24.60 11.74
C TYR A 92 -16.03 -23.54 12.08
N VAL A 93 -16.78 -23.77 13.15
CA VAL A 93 -17.65 -22.76 13.77
C VAL A 93 -16.77 -21.93 14.71
N PRO A 94 -16.47 -20.65 14.40
CA PRO A 94 -15.79 -19.80 15.35
C PRO A 94 -16.67 -19.64 16.58
N LYS A 95 -16.21 -20.13 17.73
CA LYS A 95 -16.93 -19.96 19.00
C LYS A 95 -17.17 -18.46 19.25
N PRO A 96 -18.43 -18.02 19.45
CA PRO A 96 -18.71 -16.61 19.70
C PRO A 96 -17.93 -16.11 20.91
N LYS A 97 -17.21 -14.99 20.76
CA LYS A 97 -16.53 -14.32 21.87
C LYS A 97 -17.59 -13.91 22.90
N LYS A 98 -17.47 -14.44 24.10
CA LYS A 98 -18.36 -14.19 25.24
C LYS A 98 -18.40 -12.70 25.56
N VAL A 99 -19.52 -12.02 25.27
CA VAL A 99 -19.73 -10.61 25.65
C VAL A 99 -19.99 -10.57 27.16
N LEU A 100 -19.14 -9.85 27.90
CA LEU A 100 -19.21 -9.80 29.35
C LEU A 100 -20.33 -8.85 29.81
N THR A 101 -21.23 -9.29 30.69
CA THR A 101 -22.27 -8.44 31.31
C THR A 101 -21.67 -7.37 32.22
N SER A 102 -22.42 -6.33 32.59
CA SER A 102 -21.99 -5.28 33.53
C SER A 102 -21.47 -5.83 34.86
N GLU A 103 -22.04 -6.93 35.34
CA GLU A 103 -21.52 -7.69 36.49
C GLU A 103 -20.20 -8.39 36.19
N GLN A 104 -20.06 -9.03 35.02
CA GLN A 104 -18.81 -9.68 34.62
C GLN A 104 -17.68 -8.67 34.33
N ILE A 105 -18.00 -7.45 33.91
CA ILE A 105 -17.04 -6.35 33.78
C ILE A 105 -16.60 -5.86 35.16
N ARG A 106 -17.54 -5.75 36.12
CA ARG A 106 -17.21 -5.46 37.52
C ARG A 106 -16.36 -6.57 38.14
N GLU A 107 -16.67 -7.85 37.89
CA GLU A 107 -15.86 -9.00 38.32
C GLU A 107 -14.47 -9.01 37.68
N ARG A 108 -14.37 -8.65 36.40
CA ARG A 108 -13.09 -8.51 35.70
C ARG A 108 -12.28 -7.36 36.30
N ASN A 109 -12.90 -6.23 36.59
CA ASN A 109 -12.24 -5.08 37.22
C ASN A 109 -11.77 -5.42 38.65
N ILE A 110 -12.55 -6.20 39.41
CA ILE A 110 -12.14 -6.73 40.73
C ILE A 110 -10.99 -7.74 40.58
N SER A 111 -11.06 -8.65 39.60
CA SER A 111 -9.99 -9.62 39.31
C SER A 111 -8.71 -8.94 38.82
N TRP A 112 -8.80 -7.82 38.09
CA TRP A 112 -7.65 -6.99 37.72
C TRP A 112 -7.08 -6.26 38.93
N LEU A 113 -7.93 -5.71 39.80
CA LEU A 113 -7.48 -5.12 41.05
C LEU A 113 -6.73 -6.15 41.93
N LEU A 114 -7.20 -7.40 41.93
CA LEU A 114 -6.58 -8.53 42.62
C LEU A 114 -5.25 -8.96 41.97
N ASN A 115 -5.22 -9.16 40.66
CA ASN A 115 -4.00 -9.55 39.93
C ASN A 115 -2.91 -8.47 40.03
N ILE A 116 -3.29 -7.19 39.95
CA ILE A 116 -2.36 -6.05 40.18
C ILE A 116 -1.86 -6.06 41.62
N GLY A 117 -2.74 -6.33 42.58
CA GLY A 117 -2.36 -6.56 43.98
C GLY A 117 -1.38 -7.73 44.17
N VAL A 118 -1.61 -8.88 43.52
CA VAL A 118 -0.72 -10.06 43.57
C VAL A 118 0.64 -9.77 42.94
N ILE A 119 0.69 -9.01 41.84
CA ILE A 119 1.95 -8.58 41.22
C ILE A 119 2.71 -7.62 42.15
N PHE A 120 2.05 -6.61 42.74
CA PHE A 120 2.65 -5.71 43.72
C PHE A 120 3.17 -6.47 44.95
N LEU A 121 2.48 -7.53 45.36
CA LEU A 121 2.87 -8.39 46.48
C LEU A 121 3.98 -9.39 46.13
N LEU A 122 4.02 -9.93 44.90
CA LEU A 122 5.07 -10.85 44.44
C LEU A 122 6.39 -10.07 44.24
N ILE A 123 6.33 -8.84 43.71
CA ILE A 123 7.49 -7.94 43.62
C ILE A 123 7.95 -7.52 45.03
N GLY A 124 7.02 -7.18 45.92
CA GLY A 124 7.33 -6.92 47.33
C GLY A 124 7.89 -8.13 48.08
N GLY A 125 7.41 -9.34 47.79
CA GLY A 125 7.87 -10.60 48.40
C GLY A 125 9.22 -11.08 47.85
N LEU A 126 9.49 -10.85 46.57
CA LEU A 126 10.82 -11.09 45.97
C LEU A 126 11.88 -10.16 46.58
N PHE A 127 11.51 -8.93 46.95
CA PHE A 127 12.37 -8.00 47.71
C PHE A 127 12.67 -8.51 49.13
N VAL A 128 11.69 -9.10 49.82
CA VAL A 128 11.90 -9.75 51.13
C VAL A 128 12.77 -11.01 51.00
N ALA A 129 12.59 -11.78 49.92
CA ALA A 129 13.38 -12.98 49.66
C ALA A 129 14.84 -12.71 49.27
N THR A 130 15.22 -11.44 49.01
CA THR A 130 16.59 -11.06 48.65
C THR A 130 17.22 -10.04 49.61
N SER A 131 16.49 -9.57 50.63
CA SER A 131 16.99 -8.59 51.61
C SER A 131 17.24 -9.23 53.00
N ASN A 132 18.47 -9.03 53.51
CA ASN A 132 19.03 -9.45 54.81
C ASN A 132 19.00 -10.97 55.15
N TRP A 133 19.93 -11.71 54.53
CA TRP A 133 20.07 -13.19 54.56
C TRP A 133 21.32 -13.75 55.28
N GLU A 134 22.14 -12.93 55.92
CA GLU A 134 23.42 -13.38 56.51
C GLU A 134 23.28 -14.20 57.80
N SER A 135 22.19 -14.07 58.54
CA SER A 135 22.04 -14.70 59.86
C SER A 135 21.43 -16.11 59.85
N MET A 136 21.07 -16.67 58.68
CA MET A 136 20.36 -17.95 58.57
C MET A 136 21.20 -19.08 57.94
N SER A 137 21.10 -20.30 58.49
CA SER A 137 21.78 -21.50 57.96
C SER A 137 21.16 -22.00 56.64
N SER A 138 21.92 -22.75 55.84
CA SER A 138 21.47 -23.29 54.54
C SER A 138 20.22 -24.17 54.63
N LEU A 139 20.10 -24.94 55.72
CA LEU A 139 18.89 -25.72 56.02
C LEU A 139 17.70 -24.80 56.34
N MET A 140 17.90 -23.72 57.10
CA MET A 140 16.86 -22.75 57.44
C MET A 140 16.38 -21.99 56.18
N LYS A 141 17.31 -21.68 55.27
CA LYS A 141 17.01 -21.04 53.98
C LYS A 141 16.13 -21.92 53.09
N SER A 142 16.52 -23.17 52.87
CA SER A 142 15.73 -24.13 52.08
C SER A 142 14.38 -24.46 52.75
N SER A 143 14.36 -24.56 54.08
CA SER A 143 13.12 -24.80 54.86
C SER A 143 12.18 -23.61 54.86
N SER A 144 12.69 -22.37 54.81
CA SER A 144 11.86 -21.15 54.72
C SER A 144 11.16 -21.06 53.36
N ILE A 145 11.84 -21.45 52.28
CA ILE A 145 11.25 -21.54 50.94
C ILE A 145 10.15 -22.62 50.92
N ALA A 146 10.39 -23.77 51.56
CA ALA A 146 9.37 -24.80 51.74
C ALA A 146 8.18 -24.29 52.59
N LEU A 147 8.44 -23.51 53.65
CA LEU A 147 7.43 -22.94 54.53
C LEU A 147 6.52 -21.95 53.79
N VAL A 148 7.07 -21.11 52.91
CA VAL A 148 6.28 -20.18 52.08
C VAL A 148 5.30 -20.94 51.19
N SER A 149 5.73 -22.04 50.57
CA SER A 149 4.85 -22.93 49.80
C SER A 149 3.73 -23.50 50.68
N LEU A 150 4.04 -23.95 51.90
CA LEU A 150 3.07 -24.45 52.87
C LEU A 150 2.09 -23.38 53.36
N VAL A 151 2.56 -22.14 53.59
CA VAL A 151 1.72 -21.00 54.01
C VAL A 151 0.72 -20.65 52.91
N PHE A 152 1.14 -20.64 51.64
CA PHE A 152 0.20 -20.43 50.54
C PHE A 152 -0.80 -21.57 50.41
N PHE A 153 -0.39 -22.83 50.58
CA PHE A 153 -1.38 -23.93 50.68
C PHE A 153 -2.31 -23.78 51.89
N GLY A 154 -1.83 -23.21 53.00
CA GLY A 154 -2.63 -22.88 54.19
C GLY A 154 -3.64 -21.75 53.93
N PHE A 155 -3.25 -20.67 53.27
CA PHE A 155 -4.15 -19.60 52.87
C PHE A 155 -5.14 -20.04 51.79
N ALA A 156 -4.73 -20.94 50.90
CA ALA A 156 -5.65 -21.60 49.99
C ALA A 156 -6.74 -22.36 50.76
N TYR A 157 -6.33 -23.15 51.76
CA TYR A 157 -7.24 -23.91 52.60
C TYR A 157 -8.19 -22.99 53.39
N LEU A 158 -7.66 -21.93 54.03
CA LEU A 158 -8.46 -20.96 54.78
C LEU A 158 -9.48 -20.24 53.88
N SER A 159 -9.03 -19.78 52.70
CA SER A 159 -9.87 -19.10 51.72
C SER A 159 -10.96 -20.02 51.18
N GLU A 160 -10.65 -21.29 50.94
CA GLU A 160 -11.59 -22.28 50.39
C GLU A 160 -12.60 -22.77 51.45
N LYS A 161 -12.14 -23.10 52.66
CA LYS A 161 -12.96 -23.76 53.70
C LYS A 161 -13.61 -22.81 54.69
N VAL A 162 -12.97 -21.70 55.04
CA VAL A 162 -13.48 -20.76 56.05
C VAL A 162 -14.19 -19.58 55.39
N LEU A 163 -13.53 -18.93 54.42
CA LEU A 163 -14.06 -17.73 53.76
C LEU A 163 -14.94 -18.02 52.54
N LYS A 164 -14.94 -19.27 52.04
CA LYS A 164 -15.67 -19.69 50.82
C LYS A 164 -15.37 -18.84 49.58
N ILE A 165 -14.13 -18.36 49.43
CA ILE A 165 -13.68 -17.55 48.28
C ILE A 165 -12.79 -18.42 47.36
N GLN A 166 -13.41 -19.08 46.39
CA GLN A 166 -12.76 -20.11 45.56
C GLN A 166 -11.67 -19.59 44.61
N ARG A 167 -11.84 -18.38 44.04
CA ARG A 167 -10.86 -17.81 43.09
C ARG A 167 -9.56 -17.43 43.79
N THR A 168 -9.66 -16.84 44.97
CA THR A 168 -8.53 -16.50 45.84
C THR A 168 -7.81 -17.76 46.33
N ALA A 169 -8.54 -18.83 46.67
CA ALA A 169 -7.94 -20.11 47.04
C ALA A 169 -7.14 -20.78 45.91
N PHE A 170 -7.65 -20.75 44.67
CA PHE A 170 -6.96 -21.33 43.51
C PHE A 170 -5.65 -20.58 43.18
N ALA A 171 -5.63 -19.25 43.33
CA ALA A 171 -4.43 -18.44 43.15
C ALA A 171 -3.32 -18.83 44.15
N PHE A 172 -3.71 -19.10 45.40
CA PHE A 172 -2.77 -19.57 46.43
C PHE A 172 -2.24 -21.00 46.18
N ILE A 173 -3.03 -21.92 45.59
CA ILE A 173 -2.57 -23.27 45.23
C ILE A 173 -1.51 -23.22 44.12
N ILE A 174 -1.72 -22.38 43.10
CA ILE A 174 -0.73 -22.19 42.02
C ILE A 174 0.58 -21.67 42.60
N LEU A 175 0.50 -20.65 43.47
CA LEU A 175 1.66 -20.06 44.11
C LEU A 175 2.40 -21.10 44.96
N GLY A 176 1.70 -21.96 45.70
CA GLY A 176 2.33 -23.07 46.43
C GLY A 176 3.03 -24.10 45.52
N SER A 177 2.41 -24.54 44.43
CA SER A 177 2.96 -25.58 43.55
C SER A 177 4.20 -25.16 42.75
N LEU A 178 4.31 -23.89 42.37
CA LEU A 178 5.46 -23.37 41.61
C LEU A 178 6.76 -23.31 42.45
N PHE A 179 6.66 -23.33 43.77
CA PHE A 179 7.81 -23.37 44.67
C PHE A 179 8.40 -24.78 44.87
N LEU A 180 7.73 -25.86 44.42
CA LEU A 180 8.20 -27.24 44.64
C LEU A 180 9.48 -27.61 43.86
N PRO A 181 9.64 -27.29 42.56
CA PRO A 181 10.91 -27.52 41.86
C PRO A 181 12.03 -26.64 42.41
N ILE A 182 11.71 -25.40 42.81
CA ILE A 182 12.64 -24.44 43.44
C ILE A 182 13.18 -25.03 44.75
N PHE A 183 12.33 -25.72 45.51
CA PHE A 183 12.76 -26.42 46.72
C PHE A 183 13.76 -27.55 46.43
N VAL A 184 13.49 -28.46 45.49
CA VAL A 184 14.41 -29.56 45.15
C VAL A 184 15.75 -29.04 44.61
N LEU A 185 15.72 -27.99 43.77
CA LEU A 185 16.92 -27.31 43.30
C LEU A 185 17.68 -26.63 44.44
N SER A 186 16.98 -26.02 45.40
CA SER A 186 17.62 -25.42 46.59
C SER A 186 18.36 -26.45 47.44
N LEU A 187 17.84 -27.69 47.54
CA LEU A 187 18.50 -28.78 48.25
C LEU A 187 19.82 -29.18 47.58
N GLY A 188 19.85 -29.23 46.24
CA GLY A 188 21.08 -29.49 45.47
C GLY A 188 22.04 -28.30 45.45
N TRP A 189 21.52 -27.06 45.38
CA TRP A 189 22.31 -25.82 45.39
C TRP A 189 23.06 -25.63 46.71
N PHE A 190 22.40 -25.91 47.83
CA PHE A 190 23.00 -25.84 49.15
C PHE A 190 23.75 -27.12 49.57
N GLY A 191 23.89 -28.11 48.67
CA GLY A 191 24.64 -29.35 48.93
C GLY A 191 24.01 -30.29 49.97
N LEU A 192 22.73 -30.10 50.31
CA LEU A 192 22.02 -30.85 51.35
C LEU A 192 21.75 -32.32 50.97
N LEU A 193 21.88 -32.68 49.69
CA LEU A 193 21.72 -34.04 49.15
C LEU A 193 23.06 -34.76 48.92
N GLY A 194 24.18 -34.20 49.39
CA GLY A 194 25.53 -34.72 49.20
C GLY A 194 26.23 -34.17 47.93
N SER A 195 27.54 -34.40 47.83
CA SER A 195 28.38 -33.86 46.73
C SER A 195 28.08 -34.47 45.36
N TYR A 196 27.50 -35.68 45.31
CA TYR A 196 27.08 -36.31 44.07
C TYR A 196 25.80 -35.70 43.49
N LEU A 197 24.83 -35.35 44.35
CA LEU A 197 23.54 -34.74 43.99
C LEU A 197 23.53 -33.22 44.26
N SER A 198 24.65 -32.55 44.02
CA SER A 198 24.74 -31.10 44.01
C SER A 198 24.63 -30.56 42.58
N VAL A 199 24.37 -29.26 42.43
CA VAL A 199 24.29 -28.62 41.11
C VAL A 199 25.63 -28.71 40.35
N ASP A 200 26.74 -28.75 41.08
CA ASP A 200 28.10 -28.88 40.55
C ASP A 200 28.64 -30.33 40.57
N GLY A 201 27.86 -31.31 41.05
CA GLY A 201 28.28 -32.70 41.25
C GLY A 201 28.21 -33.56 39.98
N GLU A 202 28.89 -34.72 39.99
CA GLU A 202 28.88 -35.67 38.86
C GLU A 202 27.47 -36.20 38.54
N GLY A 203 26.61 -36.31 39.56
CA GLY A 203 25.21 -36.74 39.44
C GLY A 203 24.23 -35.62 39.06
N LYS A 204 24.68 -34.44 38.62
CA LYS A 204 23.82 -33.27 38.33
C LYS A 204 22.65 -33.56 37.38
N PHE A 205 22.85 -34.39 36.35
CA PHE A 205 21.78 -34.77 35.43
C PHE A 205 20.78 -35.72 36.09
N PHE A 206 21.26 -36.58 36.99
CA PHE A 206 20.38 -37.42 37.81
C PHE A 206 19.60 -36.58 38.85
N LEU A 207 20.21 -35.54 39.45
CA LEU A 207 19.51 -34.55 40.27
C LEU A 207 18.41 -33.83 39.47
N GLY A 208 18.68 -33.41 38.23
CA GLY A 208 17.71 -32.81 37.33
C GLY A 208 16.55 -33.75 36.97
N PHE A 209 16.84 -35.04 36.78
CA PHE A 209 15.82 -36.08 36.63
C PHE A 209 14.91 -36.16 37.87
N LEU A 210 15.46 -36.23 39.08
CA LEU A 210 14.68 -36.29 40.32
C LEU A 210 13.86 -35.01 40.55
N GLY A 211 14.45 -33.83 40.29
CA GLY A 211 13.82 -32.52 40.39
C GLY A 211 12.70 -32.26 39.38
N SER A 212 12.62 -33.07 38.32
CA SER A 212 11.52 -33.04 37.34
C SER A 212 10.52 -34.16 37.60
N PHE A 213 10.99 -35.37 37.91
CA PHE A 213 10.15 -36.56 38.08
C PHE A 213 9.24 -36.48 39.31
N PHE A 214 9.74 -36.07 40.48
CA PHE A 214 8.91 -36.02 41.68
C PHE A 214 7.81 -34.93 41.62
N PRO A 215 8.10 -33.69 41.18
CA PRO A 215 7.04 -32.71 40.93
C PRO A 215 6.04 -33.17 39.88
N ALA A 216 6.46 -33.92 38.85
CA ALA A 216 5.53 -34.49 37.86
C ALA A 216 4.45 -35.36 38.52
N LEU A 217 4.81 -36.19 39.51
CA LEU A 217 3.85 -37.02 40.24
C LEU A 217 2.83 -36.17 41.02
N VAL A 218 3.28 -35.07 41.63
CA VAL A 218 2.41 -34.12 42.34
C VAL A 218 1.49 -33.40 41.37
N TYR A 219 1.99 -33.01 40.19
CA TYR A 219 1.19 -32.39 39.14
C TYR A 219 0.13 -33.35 38.58
N ILE A 220 0.44 -34.62 38.39
CA ILE A 220 -0.54 -35.65 37.99
C ILE A 220 -1.64 -35.79 39.06
N ALA A 221 -1.28 -35.75 40.35
CA ALA A 221 -2.25 -35.82 41.44
C ALA A 221 -3.20 -34.61 41.45
N PHE A 222 -2.69 -33.38 41.27
CA PHE A 222 -3.52 -32.18 41.19
C PHE A 222 -4.34 -32.11 39.89
N ALA A 223 -3.79 -32.57 38.77
CA ALA A 223 -4.50 -32.68 37.49
C ALA A 223 -5.73 -33.58 37.63
N LYS A 224 -5.59 -34.73 38.29
CA LYS A 224 -6.70 -35.67 38.56
C LYS A 224 -7.69 -35.13 39.60
N LYS A 225 -7.21 -34.58 40.72
CA LYS A 225 -8.07 -34.12 41.83
C LYS A 225 -8.91 -32.89 41.50
N ARG A 226 -8.42 -31.99 40.64
CA ARG A 226 -9.05 -30.72 40.31
C ARG A 226 -9.49 -30.60 38.85
N SER A 227 -9.33 -31.66 38.04
CA SER A 227 -9.63 -31.66 36.60
C SER A 227 -9.00 -30.48 35.84
N SER A 228 -7.78 -30.09 36.21
CA SER A 228 -7.11 -28.89 35.70
C SER A 228 -6.22 -29.20 34.50
N ARG A 229 -6.48 -28.54 33.37
CA ARG A 229 -5.63 -28.62 32.16
C ARG A 229 -4.20 -28.12 32.40
N LEU A 230 -4.06 -27.10 33.26
CA LEU A 230 -2.76 -26.48 33.55
C LEU A 230 -1.79 -27.49 34.20
N PHE A 231 -2.27 -28.34 35.10
CA PHE A 231 -1.46 -29.39 35.74
C PHE A 231 -1.15 -30.58 34.82
N VAL A 232 -1.95 -30.86 33.79
CA VAL A 232 -1.64 -31.85 32.74
C VAL A 232 -0.42 -31.40 31.94
N TRP A 233 -0.38 -30.13 31.56
CA TRP A 233 0.75 -29.52 30.87
C TRP A 233 2.03 -29.53 31.72
N PHE A 234 1.94 -29.17 33.00
CA PHE A 234 3.07 -29.28 33.92
C PHE A 234 3.61 -30.72 34.02
N SER A 235 2.75 -31.73 33.96
CA SER A 235 3.17 -33.14 34.02
C SER A 235 3.93 -33.57 32.76
N PHE A 236 3.45 -33.21 31.57
CA PHE A 236 4.13 -33.56 30.32
C PHE A 236 5.50 -32.88 30.18
N VAL A 237 5.57 -31.59 30.51
CA VAL A 237 6.84 -30.82 30.52
C VAL A 237 7.84 -31.48 31.45
N ALA A 238 7.41 -31.85 32.66
CA ALA A 238 8.29 -32.50 33.64
C ALA A 238 8.78 -33.89 33.18
N PHE A 239 7.96 -34.69 32.48
CA PHE A 239 8.39 -35.98 31.92
C PHE A 239 9.42 -35.85 30.79
N SER A 240 9.26 -34.87 29.90
CA SER A 240 10.26 -34.66 28.83
C SER A 240 11.58 -34.12 29.37
N PHE A 241 11.56 -33.27 30.41
CA PHE A 241 12.78 -32.91 31.14
C PHE A 241 13.43 -34.12 31.79
N ALA A 242 12.64 -35.00 32.42
CA ALA A 242 13.15 -36.25 32.99
C ALA A 242 13.83 -37.14 31.92
N ALA A 243 13.20 -37.34 30.77
CA ALA A 243 13.77 -38.12 29.66
C ALA A 243 15.07 -37.50 29.11
N GLY A 244 15.11 -36.17 28.94
CA GLY A 244 16.31 -35.45 28.50
C GLY A 244 17.47 -35.57 29.49
N PHE A 245 17.20 -35.41 30.79
CA PHE A 245 18.19 -35.58 31.84
C PHE A 245 18.70 -37.03 31.96
N LEU A 246 17.84 -38.02 31.71
CA LEU A 246 18.23 -39.43 31.69
C LEU A 246 19.16 -39.76 30.50
N LEU A 247 18.84 -39.28 29.30
CA LEU A 247 19.72 -39.42 28.12
C LEU A 247 21.06 -38.69 28.31
N ALA A 248 21.04 -37.51 28.95
CA ALA A 248 22.24 -36.76 29.28
C ALA A 248 23.12 -37.49 30.32
N ALA A 249 22.51 -38.25 31.24
CA ALA A 249 23.25 -39.05 32.21
C ALA A 249 24.06 -40.20 31.57
N LEU A 250 23.69 -40.65 30.36
CA LEU A 250 24.43 -41.67 29.60
C LEU A 250 25.71 -41.14 28.92
N LYS A 251 25.96 -39.83 28.96
CA LYS A 251 27.14 -39.17 28.35
C LYS A 251 27.34 -39.52 26.87
N LEU A 252 26.26 -39.63 26.11
CA LEU A 252 26.29 -39.88 24.66
C LEU A 252 26.81 -38.64 23.90
N GLY A 253 27.45 -38.86 22.74
CA GLY A 253 27.74 -37.78 21.78
C GLY A 253 26.45 -37.10 21.29
N ILE A 254 26.54 -35.85 20.85
CA ILE A 254 25.38 -34.99 20.56
C ILE A 254 24.45 -35.64 19.52
N ASP A 255 25.00 -36.21 18.46
CA ASP A 255 24.21 -36.88 17.41
C ASP A 255 23.45 -38.13 17.92
N TYR A 256 24.08 -38.91 18.81
CA TYR A 256 23.46 -40.08 19.44
C TYR A 256 22.44 -39.68 20.52
N PHE A 257 22.64 -38.55 21.19
CA PHE A 257 21.68 -37.98 22.12
C PHE A 257 20.39 -37.57 21.39
N TYR A 258 20.48 -36.88 20.26
CA TYR A 258 19.30 -36.52 19.45
C TYR A 258 18.65 -37.72 18.77
N LEU A 259 19.43 -38.71 18.33
CA LEU A 259 18.90 -40.00 17.91
C LEU A 259 18.05 -40.63 19.04
N GLY A 260 18.55 -40.61 20.28
CA GLY A 260 17.84 -41.05 21.47
C GLY A 260 16.55 -40.26 21.74
N ILE A 261 16.57 -38.94 21.55
CA ILE A 261 15.37 -38.09 21.68
C ILE A 261 14.33 -38.42 20.59
N MET A 262 14.75 -38.66 19.34
CA MET A 262 13.85 -39.04 18.26
C MET A 262 13.23 -40.42 18.51
N LEU A 263 14.01 -41.38 19.01
CA LEU A 263 13.51 -42.67 19.45
C LEU A 263 12.53 -42.55 20.63
N TYR A 264 12.82 -41.68 21.61
CA TYR A 264 11.89 -41.38 22.71
C TYR A 264 10.56 -40.82 22.19
N ASN A 265 10.60 -39.87 21.25
CA ASN A 265 9.38 -39.33 20.65
C ASN A 265 8.61 -40.41 19.88
N ALA A 266 9.29 -41.25 19.10
CA ALA A 266 8.67 -42.36 18.40
C ALA A 266 8.00 -43.35 19.37
N LEU A 267 8.68 -43.70 20.47
CA LEU A 267 8.15 -44.53 21.54
C LEU A 267 6.93 -43.88 22.22
N PHE A 268 6.99 -42.57 22.49
CA PHE A 268 5.91 -41.85 23.16
C PHE A 268 4.65 -41.77 22.28
N ILE A 269 4.81 -41.63 20.96
CA ILE A 269 3.73 -41.72 19.97
C ILE A 269 3.15 -43.14 19.92
N PHE A 270 4.00 -44.17 19.95
CA PHE A 270 3.57 -45.57 19.98
C PHE A 270 2.77 -45.91 21.25
N VAL A 271 3.21 -45.42 22.42
CA VAL A 271 2.50 -45.58 23.71
C VAL A 271 1.13 -44.90 23.65
N TYR A 272 1.04 -43.68 23.10
CA TYR A 272 -0.24 -43.01 22.90
C TYR A 272 -1.19 -43.82 22.01
N PHE A 273 -0.70 -44.31 20.86
CA PHE A 273 -1.51 -45.10 19.93
C PHE A 273 -2.09 -46.36 20.61
N THR A 274 -1.31 -47.01 21.47
CA THR A 274 -1.70 -48.24 22.18
C THR A 274 -2.71 -47.97 23.31
N TYR A 275 -2.57 -46.87 24.06
CA TYR A 275 -3.34 -46.65 25.30
C TYR A 275 -4.40 -45.53 25.25
N ARG A 276 -4.55 -44.80 24.13
CA ARG A 276 -5.48 -43.66 23.98
C ARG A 276 -6.95 -43.94 24.32
N ASN A 277 -7.39 -45.20 24.28
CA ASN A 277 -8.78 -45.60 24.51
C ASN A 277 -9.12 -45.92 25.97
N ARG A 278 -8.18 -45.79 26.93
CA ARG A 278 -8.45 -46.08 28.36
C ARG A 278 -9.02 -44.86 29.10
N GLU A 279 -10.12 -45.04 29.84
CA GLU A 279 -10.83 -43.95 30.54
C GLU A 279 -9.98 -43.20 31.58
N LEU A 280 -9.11 -43.92 32.31
CA LEU A 280 -8.21 -43.35 33.32
C LEU A 280 -7.21 -42.32 32.75
N LEU A 281 -6.97 -42.31 31.44
CA LEU A 281 -6.00 -41.44 30.76
C LEU A 281 -6.68 -40.41 29.85
N LYS A 282 -8.01 -40.31 29.84
CA LYS A 282 -8.77 -39.46 28.91
C LYS A 282 -8.38 -37.98 28.98
N ILE A 283 -8.09 -37.45 30.18
CA ILE A 283 -7.66 -36.06 30.39
C ILE A 283 -6.26 -35.80 29.75
N PHE A 284 -5.37 -36.80 29.79
CA PHE A 284 -4.03 -36.72 29.17
C PHE A 284 -4.09 -36.96 27.66
N ALA A 285 -4.88 -37.94 27.20
CA ALA A 285 -5.03 -38.27 25.79
C ALA A 285 -5.61 -37.11 24.97
N ASN A 286 -6.47 -36.28 25.57
CA ASN A 286 -7.03 -35.10 24.91
C ASN A 286 -5.99 -33.99 24.65
N GLU A 287 -5.01 -33.82 25.55
CA GLU A 287 -3.98 -32.78 25.44
C GLU A 287 -2.71 -33.29 24.73
N PHE A 288 -2.52 -34.61 24.64
CA PHE A 288 -1.32 -35.25 24.07
C PHE A 288 -0.99 -34.83 22.63
N PRO A 289 -1.93 -34.81 21.65
CA PRO A 289 -1.59 -34.43 20.28
C PRO A 289 -1.03 -33.01 20.14
N VAL A 290 -1.47 -32.08 21.00
CA VAL A 290 -0.97 -30.70 21.02
C VAL A 290 0.41 -30.65 21.69
N TYR A 291 0.58 -31.40 22.78
CA TYR A 291 1.86 -31.49 23.48
C TYR A 291 2.96 -32.14 22.62
N ILE A 292 2.72 -33.33 22.05
CA ILE A 292 3.72 -34.05 21.25
C ILE A 292 4.12 -33.27 20.01
N GLN A 293 3.19 -32.47 19.44
CA GLN A 293 3.50 -31.55 18.35
C GLN A 293 4.49 -30.48 18.81
N ALA A 294 4.27 -29.85 19.97
CA ALA A 294 5.20 -28.87 20.53
C ALA A 294 6.55 -29.51 20.88
N ASN A 295 6.55 -30.72 21.43
CA ASN A 295 7.77 -31.44 21.82
C ASN A 295 8.59 -31.88 20.60
N LEU A 296 7.95 -32.43 19.56
CA LEU A 296 8.60 -32.79 18.30
C LEU A 296 9.25 -31.57 17.66
N ILE A 297 8.52 -30.45 17.55
CA ILE A 297 9.05 -29.19 17.00
C ILE A 297 10.25 -28.71 17.80
N LEU A 298 10.16 -28.69 19.13
CA LEU A 298 11.27 -28.27 19.98
C LEU A 298 12.48 -29.19 19.79
N SER A 299 12.27 -30.51 19.79
CA SER A 299 13.35 -31.49 19.63
C SER A 299 14.01 -31.46 18.25
N THR A 300 13.24 -31.19 17.19
CA THR A 300 13.79 -31.00 15.84
C THR A 300 14.56 -29.70 15.74
N LEU A 301 14.02 -28.59 16.27
CA LEU A 301 14.74 -27.32 16.28
C LEU A 301 16.09 -27.46 16.99
N LEU A 302 16.13 -28.09 18.16
CA LEU A 302 17.37 -28.33 18.89
C LEU A 302 18.34 -29.21 18.10
N MET A 303 17.88 -30.31 17.49
CA MET A 303 18.71 -31.16 16.64
C MET A 303 19.28 -30.40 15.43
N LEU A 304 18.52 -29.49 14.82
CA LEU A 304 18.97 -28.69 13.69
C LEU A 304 20.11 -27.71 14.06
N PHE A 305 20.19 -27.28 15.32
CA PHE A 305 21.23 -26.36 15.80
C PHE A 305 22.46 -27.04 16.39
N PHE A 306 22.36 -28.31 16.78
CA PHE A 306 23.39 -29.00 17.55
C PHE A 306 23.65 -30.39 16.93
N TYR A 307 24.69 -30.49 16.09
CA TYR A 307 25.19 -31.75 15.51
C TYR A 307 26.71 -31.68 15.33
N ASP A 308 27.39 -32.84 15.36
CA ASP A 308 28.86 -32.95 15.25
C ASP A 308 29.33 -33.61 13.95
N ASN A 309 28.56 -34.56 13.38
CA ASN A 309 28.91 -35.28 12.15
C ASN A 309 27.77 -35.19 11.10
N GLU A 310 28.07 -34.67 9.91
CA GLU A 310 27.09 -34.40 8.84
C GLU A 310 26.41 -35.67 8.32
N LEU A 311 27.14 -36.79 8.27
CA LEU A 311 26.63 -38.07 7.78
C LEU A 311 25.69 -38.72 8.79
N PHE A 312 26.04 -38.75 10.08
CA PHE A 312 25.11 -39.21 11.14
C PHE A 312 23.91 -38.28 11.30
N TYR A 313 24.12 -36.98 11.12
CA TYR A 313 23.06 -35.98 11.09
C TYR A 313 22.08 -36.22 9.93
N SER A 314 22.55 -36.63 8.74
CA SER A 314 21.69 -37.00 7.61
C SER A 314 20.74 -38.16 7.97
N PHE A 315 21.22 -39.16 8.71
CA PHE A 315 20.39 -40.27 9.21
C PHE A 315 19.36 -39.80 10.24
N ASN A 316 19.75 -38.90 11.16
CA ASN A 316 18.84 -38.31 12.14
C ASN A 316 17.71 -37.52 11.46
N LEU A 317 18.00 -36.78 10.38
CA LEU A 317 17.01 -36.06 9.58
C LEU A 317 16.06 -37.01 8.84
N ILE A 318 16.56 -38.08 8.24
CA ILE A 318 15.73 -39.08 7.55
C ILE A 318 14.83 -39.81 8.56
N LEU A 319 15.36 -40.19 9.73
CA LEU A 319 14.57 -40.80 10.80
C LEU A 319 13.47 -39.85 11.30
N THR A 320 13.82 -38.58 11.50
CA THR A 320 12.88 -37.52 11.85
C THR A 320 11.78 -37.38 10.81
N ALA A 321 12.13 -37.42 9.51
CA ALA A 321 11.15 -37.41 8.43
C ALA A 321 10.17 -38.59 8.58
N LEU A 322 10.67 -39.80 8.83
CA LEU A 322 9.83 -40.99 9.05
C LEU A 322 8.91 -40.86 10.29
N VAL A 323 9.37 -40.21 11.37
CA VAL A 323 8.53 -39.93 12.55
C VAL A 323 7.40 -38.95 12.21
N TYR A 324 7.68 -37.90 11.42
CA TYR A 324 6.64 -36.99 10.93
C TYR A 324 5.67 -37.67 9.96
N LEU A 325 6.17 -38.54 9.08
CA LEU A 325 5.33 -39.38 8.21
C LEU A 325 4.39 -40.25 9.06
N SER A 326 4.90 -40.84 10.13
CA SER A 326 4.12 -41.65 11.08
C SER A 326 3.06 -40.80 11.81
N MET A 327 3.40 -39.59 12.24
CA MET A 327 2.45 -38.66 12.89
C MET A 327 1.33 -38.22 11.96
N MET A 328 1.62 -38.02 10.66
CA MET A 328 0.61 -37.76 9.65
C MET A 328 -0.45 -38.86 9.61
N PHE A 329 -0.04 -40.14 9.74
CA PHE A 329 -0.97 -41.28 9.79
C PHE A 329 -1.74 -41.37 11.12
N VAL A 330 -1.09 -41.14 12.26
CA VAL A 330 -1.71 -41.28 13.59
C VAL A 330 -2.70 -40.14 13.89
N SER A 331 -2.38 -38.92 13.48
CA SER A 331 -3.16 -37.71 13.78
C SER A 331 -4.15 -37.31 12.69
N GLY A 332 -3.96 -37.81 11.45
CA GLY A 332 -4.74 -37.40 10.28
C GLY A 332 -4.49 -35.96 9.81
N LYS A 333 -3.54 -35.25 10.41
CA LYS A 333 -3.20 -33.85 10.12
C LYS A 333 -2.28 -33.73 8.91
N LYS A 334 -2.63 -32.85 7.96
CA LYS A 334 -1.89 -32.66 6.69
C LYS A 334 -0.59 -31.86 6.88
N GLU A 335 -0.48 -31.10 7.96
CA GLU A 335 0.64 -30.22 8.27
C GLU A 335 1.97 -31.00 8.38
N TYR A 336 1.90 -32.27 8.79
CA TYR A 336 3.08 -33.14 8.93
C TYR A 336 3.71 -33.55 7.59
N HIS A 337 2.96 -33.51 6.48
CA HIS A 337 3.49 -33.78 5.14
C HIS A 337 4.61 -32.80 4.76
N PHE A 338 4.42 -31.52 5.06
CA PHE A 338 5.40 -30.48 4.71
C PHE A 338 6.73 -30.70 5.46
N ILE A 339 6.65 -30.98 6.76
CA ILE A 339 7.85 -31.22 7.58
C ILE A 339 8.55 -32.50 7.14
N PHE A 340 7.80 -33.58 6.84
CA PHE A 340 8.36 -34.79 6.23
C PHE A 340 9.14 -34.48 4.94
N SER A 341 8.52 -33.76 4.00
CA SER A 341 9.15 -33.42 2.71
C SER A 341 10.40 -32.56 2.88
N ALA A 342 10.40 -31.61 3.82
CA ALA A 342 11.57 -30.77 4.09
C ALA A 342 12.73 -31.60 4.69
N MET A 343 12.44 -32.44 5.68
CA MET A 343 13.45 -33.24 6.36
C MET A 343 14.06 -34.32 5.45
N ILE A 344 13.26 -34.94 4.56
CA ILE A 344 13.78 -35.94 3.62
C ILE A 344 14.65 -35.31 2.53
N VAL A 345 14.27 -34.13 2.00
CA VAL A 345 15.09 -33.41 1.02
C VAL A 345 16.41 -32.97 1.65
N TYR A 346 16.35 -32.39 2.85
CA TYR A 346 17.56 -31.92 3.54
C TYR A 346 18.46 -33.06 4.01
N GLY A 347 17.89 -34.15 4.52
CA GLY A 347 18.65 -35.35 4.86
C GLY A 347 19.32 -35.99 3.65
N ALA A 348 18.64 -36.03 2.50
CA ALA A 348 19.23 -36.54 1.27
C ALA A 348 20.31 -35.61 0.69
N TYR A 349 20.14 -34.29 0.79
CA TYR A 349 21.18 -33.32 0.45
C TYR A 349 22.46 -33.59 1.24
N GLN A 350 22.37 -33.66 2.57
CA GLN A 350 23.50 -33.95 3.44
C GLN A 350 24.16 -35.31 3.13
N LEU A 351 23.34 -36.30 2.74
CA LEU A 351 23.84 -37.61 2.35
C LEU A 351 24.57 -37.58 1.00
N ILE A 352 24.07 -36.84 0.01
CA ILE A 352 24.66 -36.79 -1.34
C ILE A 352 25.99 -36.02 -1.31
N GLU A 353 26.01 -34.82 -0.71
CA GLU A 353 27.19 -33.95 -0.66
C GLU A 353 28.35 -34.54 0.15
N HIS A 354 28.04 -35.25 1.24
CA HIS A 354 29.07 -35.77 2.16
C HIS A 354 29.31 -37.28 1.99
N SER A 355 29.06 -37.81 0.78
CA SER A 355 29.35 -39.21 0.43
C SER A 355 29.95 -39.36 -0.97
N VAL A 356 30.18 -40.61 -1.39
CA VAL A 356 30.75 -40.96 -2.71
C VAL A 356 29.88 -40.47 -3.89
N PHE A 357 28.66 -39.97 -3.64
CA PHE A 357 27.73 -39.52 -4.69
C PHE A 357 27.99 -38.09 -5.18
N GLU A 358 28.88 -37.32 -4.56
CA GLU A 358 29.23 -35.94 -4.93
C GLU A 358 29.54 -35.78 -6.44
N ALA A 359 30.30 -36.71 -7.05
CA ALA A 359 30.68 -36.63 -8.46
C ALA A 359 29.51 -36.71 -9.47
N VAL A 360 28.34 -37.17 -9.03
CA VAL A 360 27.11 -37.32 -9.83
C VAL A 360 25.87 -36.77 -9.10
N ASP A 361 26.12 -35.84 -8.17
CA ASP A 361 25.18 -35.03 -7.41
C ASP A 361 23.89 -34.64 -8.16
N ALA A 362 24.01 -33.98 -9.30
CA ALA A 362 22.92 -33.43 -10.10
C ALA A 362 21.95 -34.51 -10.60
N ILE A 363 22.46 -35.71 -10.89
CA ILE A 363 21.62 -36.86 -11.28
C ILE A 363 20.82 -37.34 -10.08
N PHE A 364 21.44 -37.45 -8.90
CA PHE A 364 20.75 -37.87 -7.67
C PHE A 364 19.71 -36.85 -7.22
N TYR A 365 19.98 -35.55 -7.33
CA TYR A 365 18.99 -34.49 -7.07
C TYR A 365 17.81 -34.55 -8.04
N ALA A 366 18.05 -34.79 -9.33
CA ALA A 366 16.99 -34.98 -10.32
C ALA A 366 16.13 -36.23 -10.03
N LEU A 367 16.76 -37.32 -9.56
CA LEU A 367 16.08 -38.57 -9.19
C LEU A 367 15.27 -38.45 -7.88
N LEU A 368 15.70 -37.61 -6.94
CA LEU A 368 15.02 -37.44 -5.65
C LEU A 368 13.56 -37.00 -5.82
N ALA A 369 13.30 -36.15 -6.83
CA ALA A 369 11.95 -35.74 -7.19
C ALA A 369 11.07 -36.92 -7.66
N PHE A 370 11.63 -37.91 -8.35
CA PHE A 370 10.90 -39.13 -8.72
C PHE A 370 10.51 -39.95 -7.47
N GLY A 371 11.35 -39.97 -6.44
CA GLY A 371 11.08 -40.68 -5.18
C GLY A 371 9.72 -40.32 -4.55
N PHE A 372 9.37 -39.03 -4.51
CA PHE A 372 8.08 -38.55 -4.00
C PHE A 372 6.87 -39.06 -4.79
N VAL A 373 7.03 -39.43 -6.06
CA VAL A 373 5.94 -40.01 -6.88
C VAL A 373 5.67 -41.47 -6.51
N PHE A 374 6.66 -42.19 -5.99
CA PHE A 374 6.56 -43.60 -5.62
C PHE A 374 6.14 -43.83 -4.16
N VAL A 375 6.38 -42.88 -3.25
CA VAL A 375 5.99 -43.00 -1.82
C VAL A 375 4.49 -43.35 -1.64
N PRO A 376 3.54 -42.69 -2.32
CA PRO A 376 2.13 -43.08 -2.22
C PRO A 376 1.82 -44.47 -2.78
N LYS A 377 2.57 -44.93 -3.80
CA LYS A 377 2.37 -46.28 -4.37
C LYS A 377 2.81 -47.39 -3.40
N ALA A 378 3.79 -47.11 -2.54
CA ALA A 378 4.31 -48.06 -1.56
C ALA A 378 3.38 -48.24 -0.33
N LEU A 379 2.65 -47.19 0.08
CA LEU A 379 1.84 -47.17 1.31
C LEU A 379 0.36 -47.40 0.97
N LYS A 380 -0.07 -48.66 0.76
CA LYS A 380 -1.46 -48.99 0.38
C LYS A 380 -2.48 -48.60 1.48
N GLY A 381 -3.37 -47.64 1.18
CA GLY A 381 -4.63 -47.43 1.92
C GLY A 381 -4.83 -46.02 2.52
N ALA A 382 -5.92 -45.36 2.09
CA ALA A 382 -6.46 -44.07 2.56
C ALA A 382 -5.73 -42.77 2.11
N PHE A 383 -5.72 -42.48 0.81
CA PHE A 383 -5.07 -41.26 0.27
C PHE A 383 -6.00 -40.05 0.14
N LEU A 384 -6.01 -39.20 1.17
CA LEU A 384 -6.40 -37.78 1.04
C LEU A 384 -5.25 -36.90 0.50
N LEU A 385 -4.03 -37.46 0.30
CA LEU A 385 -2.78 -36.72 0.07
C LEU A 385 -1.94 -37.20 -1.12
N GLU A 386 -2.37 -38.17 -1.93
CA GLU A 386 -1.64 -38.63 -3.14
C GLU A 386 -1.24 -37.47 -4.06
N ARG A 387 -2.18 -36.53 -4.21
CA ARG A 387 -1.99 -35.33 -5.00
C ARG A 387 -0.93 -34.39 -4.39
N ALA A 388 -0.82 -34.33 -3.07
CA ALA A 388 0.19 -33.52 -2.38
C ALA A 388 1.61 -34.02 -2.65
N PHE A 389 1.81 -35.35 -2.64
CA PHE A 389 3.09 -35.99 -2.96
C PHE A 389 3.53 -35.78 -4.42
N ARG A 390 2.58 -35.79 -5.37
CA ARG A 390 2.86 -35.48 -6.79
C ARG A 390 3.25 -34.00 -6.98
N TYR A 391 2.63 -33.09 -6.24
CA TYR A 391 3.02 -31.69 -6.26
C TYR A 391 4.35 -31.42 -5.55
N THR A 392 4.69 -32.16 -4.49
CA THR A 392 6.04 -32.07 -3.90
C THR A 392 7.09 -32.62 -4.85
N SER A 393 6.82 -33.68 -5.61
CA SER A 393 7.72 -34.10 -6.69
C SER A 393 7.98 -32.97 -7.69
N ALA A 394 6.92 -32.29 -8.16
CA ALA A 394 7.06 -31.13 -9.04
C ALA A 394 7.88 -30.00 -8.40
N ALA A 395 7.60 -29.66 -7.13
CA ALA A 395 8.31 -28.61 -6.40
C ALA A 395 9.80 -28.95 -6.23
N VAL A 396 10.11 -30.19 -5.84
CA VAL A 396 11.47 -30.67 -5.66
C VAL A 396 12.23 -30.72 -6.99
N SER A 397 11.60 -31.11 -8.10
CA SER A 397 12.23 -31.01 -9.42
C SER A 397 12.61 -29.58 -9.81
N ILE A 398 11.79 -28.58 -9.45
CA ILE A 398 12.11 -27.17 -9.70
C ILE A 398 13.28 -26.72 -8.81
N LEU A 399 13.26 -27.09 -7.54
CA LEU A 399 14.34 -26.77 -6.61
C LEU A 399 15.66 -27.46 -7.01
N ALA A 400 15.60 -28.72 -7.45
CA ALA A 400 16.74 -29.46 -7.97
C ALA A 400 17.32 -28.77 -9.20
N PHE A 401 16.48 -28.35 -10.15
CA PHE A 401 16.93 -27.56 -11.29
C PHE A 401 17.65 -26.29 -10.85
N LEU A 402 17.05 -25.50 -9.95
CA LEU A 402 17.65 -24.25 -9.49
C LEU A 402 19.00 -24.47 -8.81
N TYR A 403 19.10 -25.49 -7.95
CA TYR A 403 20.36 -25.84 -7.28
C TYR A 403 21.43 -26.23 -8.30
N ILE A 404 21.13 -27.20 -9.17
CA ILE A 404 22.06 -27.72 -10.18
C ILE A 404 22.51 -26.62 -11.15
N THR A 405 21.63 -25.71 -11.56
CA THR A 405 21.98 -24.60 -12.46
C THR A 405 22.85 -23.56 -11.76
N ILE A 406 22.56 -23.23 -10.49
CA ILE A 406 23.38 -22.29 -9.71
C ILE A 406 24.78 -22.87 -9.47
N GLU A 407 24.85 -24.14 -9.10
CA GLU A 407 26.09 -24.87 -8.89
C GLU A 407 26.91 -24.99 -10.18
N GLY A 408 26.25 -25.34 -11.30
CA GLY A 408 26.90 -25.38 -12.61
C GLY A 408 27.53 -24.04 -13.01
N PHE A 409 26.86 -22.92 -12.69
CA PHE A 409 27.40 -21.58 -12.98
C PHE A 409 28.51 -21.16 -12.00
N LEU A 410 28.32 -21.37 -10.69
CA LEU A 410 29.24 -20.90 -9.65
C LEU A 410 30.48 -21.77 -9.47
N VAL A 411 30.32 -23.10 -9.54
CA VAL A 411 31.38 -24.07 -9.23
C VAL A 411 32.12 -24.50 -10.49
N ARG A 412 31.40 -24.69 -11.60
CA ARG A 412 31.99 -25.15 -12.87
C ARG A 412 32.29 -24.02 -13.86
N GLY A 413 32.12 -22.77 -13.44
CA GLY A 413 32.41 -21.59 -14.27
C GLY A 413 31.57 -21.51 -15.56
N GLY A 414 30.45 -22.22 -15.63
CA GLY A 414 29.63 -22.31 -16.84
C GLY A 414 30.17 -23.27 -17.92
N GLU A 415 31.17 -24.10 -17.62
CA GLU A 415 31.62 -25.15 -18.53
C GLU A 415 30.53 -26.20 -18.77
N ALA A 416 30.30 -26.53 -20.03
CA ALA A 416 29.24 -27.45 -20.42
C ALA A 416 29.52 -28.88 -19.91
N SER A 417 28.51 -29.55 -19.36
CA SER A 417 28.70 -30.85 -18.69
C SER A 417 27.69 -31.90 -19.11
N ILE A 418 28.19 -33.11 -19.38
CA ILE A 418 27.36 -34.29 -19.66
C ILE A 418 26.47 -34.63 -18.45
N VAL A 419 26.96 -34.42 -17.23
CA VAL A 419 26.18 -34.67 -16.00
C VAL A 419 24.97 -33.72 -15.91
N LEU A 420 25.16 -32.43 -16.24
CA LEU A 420 24.09 -31.43 -16.28
C LEU A 420 23.09 -31.72 -17.40
N LEU A 421 23.57 -32.08 -18.59
CA LEU A 421 22.74 -32.49 -19.73
C LEU A 421 21.81 -33.66 -19.33
N ILE A 422 22.34 -34.71 -18.71
CA ILE A 422 21.57 -35.87 -18.24
C ILE A 422 20.58 -35.46 -17.15
N ALA A 423 21.00 -34.65 -16.18
CA ALA A 423 20.12 -34.17 -15.11
C ALA A 423 18.92 -33.38 -15.66
N TYR A 424 19.13 -32.44 -16.60
CA TYR A 424 18.04 -31.69 -17.23
C TYR A 424 17.10 -32.58 -18.05
N LEU A 425 17.62 -33.61 -18.73
CA LEU A 425 16.78 -34.61 -19.41
C LEU A 425 15.92 -35.42 -18.43
N ILE A 426 16.48 -35.81 -17.27
CA ILE A 426 15.73 -36.52 -16.21
C ILE A 426 14.61 -35.63 -15.67
N ILE A 427 14.89 -34.36 -15.37
CA ILE A 427 13.88 -33.40 -14.89
C ILE A 427 12.81 -33.16 -15.95
N ALA A 428 13.19 -32.99 -17.22
CA ALA A 428 12.26 -32.84 -18.34
C ALA A 428 11.34 -34.06 -18.47
N GLY A 429 11.91 -35.26 -18.31
CA GLY A 429 11.20 -36.53 -18.25
C GLY A 429 10.22 -36.63 -17.08
N ASN A 430 10.60 -36.19 -15.88
CA ASN A 430 9.71 -36.19 -14.71
C ASN A 430 8.46 -35.35 -14.95
N PHE A 431 8.61 -34.14 -15.51
CA PHE A 431 7.46 -33.29 -15.81
C PHE A 431 6.57 -33.84 -16.92
N LEU A 432 7.15 -34.51 -17.93
CA LEU A 432 6.39 -35.23 -18.95
C LEU A 432 5.59 -36.39 -18.33
N PHE A 433 6.19 -37.12 -17.38
CA PHE A 433 5.52 -38.18 -16.64
C PHE A 433 4.39 -37.64 -15.75
N LEU A 434 4.64 -36.59 -14.97
CA LEU A 434 3.63 -35.91 -14.15
C LEU A 434 2.46 -35.39 -14.98
N PHE A 435 2.71 -34.93 -16.22
CA PHE A 435 1.65 -34.55 -17.15
C PHE A 435 0.77 -35.74 -17.55
N SER A 436 1.36 -36.91 -17.80
CA SER A 436 0.61 -38.11 -18.18
C SER A 436 -0.43 -38.51 -17.12
N ILE A 437 -0.15 -38.19 -15.86
CA ILE A 437 -1.02 -38.49 -14.70
C ILE A 437 -1.98 -37.33 -14.39
N GLU A 438 -1.47 -36.13 -14.13
CA GLU A 438 -2.26 -34.99 -13.60
C GLU A 438 -2.89 -34.11 -14.68
N LYS A 439 -2.43 -34.22 -15.95
CA LYS A 439 -2.91 -33.47 -17.11
C LYS A 439 -2.92 -31.93 -16.93
N LYS A 440 -2.01 -31.39 -16.11
CA LYS A 440 -1.87 -29.94 -15.88
C LYS A 440 -1.10 -29.26 -17.00
N ARG A 441 -1.64 -28.15 -17.52
CA ARG A 441 -1.05 -27.40 -18.65
C ARG A 441 0.37 -26.88 -18.40
N LEU A 442 0.76 -26.63 -17.15
CA LEU A 442 2.09 -26.11 -16.80
C LEU A 442 3.21 -27.15 -17.02
N PHE A 443 2.93 -28.43 -16.85
CA PHE A 443 3.97 -29.48 -16.87
C PHE A 443 4.64 -29.67 -18.25
N PRO A 444 3.91 -29.63 -19.39
CA PRO A 444 4.53 -29.59 -20.72
C PRO A 444 5.44 -28.37 -20.94
N TYR A 445 5.11 -27.20 -20.36
CA TYR A 445 5.95 -26.02 -20.45
C TYR A 445 7.25 -26.16 -19.65
N LEU A 446 7.15 -26.66 -18.42
CA LEU A 446 8.34 -26.94 -17.61
C LEU A 446 9.22 -28.01 -18.26
N SER A 447 8.62 -29.08 -18.79
CA SER A 447 9.34 -30.11 -19.54
C SER A 447 10.07 -29.53 -20.76
N ALA A 448 9.41 -28.67 -21.55
CA ALA A 448 10.04 -28.02 -22.71
C ALA A 448 11.13 -27.00 -22.30
N ALA A 449 10.98 -26.31 -21.17
CA ALA A 449 12.00 -25.39 -20.64
C ALA A 449 13.27 -26.15 -20.25
N PHE A 450 13.14 -27.24 -19.48
CA PHE A 450 14.30 -28.07 -19.11
C PHE A 450 14.93 -28.78 -20.31
N LEU A 451 14.13 -29.14 -21.31
CA LEU A 451 14.65 -29.62 -22.59
C LEU A 451 15.42 -28.53 -23.36
N GLY A 452 14.97 -27.27 -23.28
CA GLY A 452 15.70 -26.11 -23.78
C GLY A 452 17.04 -25.91 -23.09
N SER A 453 17.09 -26.03 -21.75
CA SER A 453 18.34 -26.03 -20.98
C SER A 453 19.28 -27.18 -21.38
N ALA A 454 18.73 -28.37 -21.65
CA ALA A 454 19.51 -29.49 -22.19
C ALA A 454 20.08 -29.16 -23.59
N PHE A 455 19.32 -28.51 -24.47
CA PHE A 455 19.85 -28.05 -25.77
C PHE A 455 20.89 -26.94 -25.64
N PHE A 456 20.78 -26.08 -24.63
CA PHE A 456 21.80 -25.07 -24.32
C PHE A 456 23.12 -25.73 -23.89
N GLU A 457 23.07 -26.70 -22.95
CA GLU A 457 24.25 -27.50 -22.58
C GLU A 457 24.82 -28.26 -23.77
N ALA A 458 23.97 -28.80 -24.65
CA ALA A 458 24.42 -29.47 -25.86
C ALA A 458 25.10 -28.51 -26.86
N ALA A 459 24.61 -27.27 -26.98
CA ALA A 459 25.24 -26.24 -27.78
C ALA A 459 26.59 -25.80 -27.19
N GLY A 460 26.69 -25.69 -25.85
CA GLY A 460 27.95 -25.43 -25.16
C GLY A 460 28.97 -26.55 -25.31
N LEU A 461 28.54 -27.83 -25.27
CA LEU A 461 29.42 -28.95 -25.59
C LEU A 461 29.89 -28.88 -27.05
N PHE A 462 29.04 -28.46 -27.99
CA PHE A 462 29.42 -28.30 -29.39
C PHE A 462 30.45 -27.16 -29.59
N ASP A 463 30.32 -26.07 -28.85
CA ASP A 463 31.28 -24.96 -28.81
C ASP A 463 32.69 -25.45 -28.40
N THR A 464 32.78 -26.28 -27.36
CA THR A 464 34.06 -26.83 -26.88
C THR A 464 34.78 -27.70 -27.91
N TYR A 465 34.07 -28.33 -28.86
CA TYR A 465 34.65 -29.34 -29.76
C TYR A 465 34.64 -29.00 -31.25
N VAL A 466 33.92 -27.98 -31.72
CA VAL A 466 33.70 -27.76 -33.17
C VAL A 466 33.92 -26.33 -33.66
N LEU A 467 33.24 -25.32 -33.10
CA LEU A 467 33.24 -23.93 -33.56
C LEU A 467 33.07 -23.00 -32.36
N GLU A 468 33.88 -21.94 -32.25
CA GLU A 468 33.70 -20.90 -31.23
C GLU A 468 32.37 -20.15 -31.47
N ILE A 469 31.43 -20.30 -30.53
CA ILE A 469 30.10 -19.69 -30.59
C ILE A 469 29.95 -18.75 -29.39
N SER A 470 29.58 -17.49 -29.65
CA SER A 470 29.30 -16.53 -28.59
C SER A 470 28.13 -16.97 -27.69
N PHE A 471 28.12 -16.55 -26.42
CA PHE A 471 27.08 -16.93 -25.45
C PHE A 471 25.65 -16.64 -25.96
N GLN A 472 25.42 -15.47 -26.58
CA GLN A 472 24.13 -15.16 -27.21
C GLN A 472 23.81 -16.17 -28.33
N SER A 473 24.76 -16.49 -29.19
CA SER A 473 24.59 -17.43 -30.29
C SER A 473 24.28 -18.86 -29.81
N ALA A 474 24.83 -19.28 -28.66
CA ALA A 474 24.47 -20.56 -28.03
C ALA A 474 23.00 -20.58 -27.57
N ILE A 475 22.51 -19.50 -26.95
CA ILE A 475 21.09 -19.35 -26.58
C ILE A 475 20.19 -19.32 -27.82
N PHE A 476 20.57 -18.57 -28.85
CA PHE A 476 19.83 -18.49 -30.11
C PHE A 476 19.70 -19.88 -30.74
N THR A 477 20.81 -20.62 -30.79
CA THR A 477 20.88 -21.97 -31.36
C THR A 477 20.04 -22.94 -30.55
N ALA A 478 20.11 -22.94 -29.22
CA ALA A 478 19.26 -23.77 -28.37
C ALA A 478 17.76 -23.47 -28.56
N GLY A 479 17.39 -22.18 -28.66
CA GLY A 479 16.04 -21.73 -28.95
C GLY A 479 15.55 -22.17 -30.33
N LEU A 480 16.40 -22.05 -31.35
CA LEU A 480 16.13 -22.47 -32.72
C LEU A 480 15.98 -24.00 -32.83
N LEU A 481 16.82 -24.77 -32.13
CA LEU A 481 16.74 -26.24 -32.06
C LEU A 481 15.47 -26.69 -31.35
N LEU A 482 15.12 -26.08 -30.21
CA LEU A 482 13.87 -26.37 -29.51
C LEU A 482 12.65 -26.09 -30.40
N PHE A 483 12.65 -24.95 -31.10
CA PHE A 483 11.61 -24.57 -32.05
C PHE A 483 11.52 -25.53 -33.24
N GLY A 484 12.66 -25.87 -33.85
CA GLY A 484 12.74 -26.71 -35.05
C GLY A 484 12.50 -28.21 -34.76
N LEU A 485 13.32 -28.82 -33.91
CA LEU A 485 13.30 -30.27 -33.66
C LEU A 485 12.03 -30.72 -32.92
N ILE A 486 11.61 -29.97 -31.90
CA ILE A 486 10.44 -30.34 -31.07
C ILE A 486 9.20 -29.61 -31.55
N GLY A 487 9.27 -28.29 -31.73
CA GLY A 487 8.12 -27.46 -32.11
C GLY A 487 7.58 -27.74 -33.53
N TRP A 488 8.48 -27.90 -34.51
CA TRP A 488 8.11 -28.16 -35.90
C TRP A 488 8.03 -29.67 -36.19
N LEU A 489 9.14 -30.42 -35.98
CA LEU A 489 9.31 -31.82 -36.41
C LEU A 489 8.78 -32.89 -35.42
N GLY A 490 8.55 -32.55 -34.14
CA GLY A 490 8.20 -33.49 -33.07
C GLY A 490 6.77 -34.04 -33.11
N THR A 491 6.48 -34.99 -34.02
CA THR A 491 5.11 -35.47 -34.29
C THR A 491 4.67 -36.75 -33.53
N LYS A 492 5.60 -37.53 -32.95
CA LYS A 492 5.30 -38.81 -32.27
C LYS A 492 4.81 -38.62 -30.81
N LYS A 493 3.89 -39.46 -30.32
CA LYS A 493 3.53 -39.51 -28.87
C LYS A 493 4.66 -40.23 -28.10
N PRO A 494 5.12 -39.74 -26.93
CA PRO A 494 4.55 -38.66 -26.11
C PRO A 494 5.01 -37.22 -26.43
N ILE A 495 5.98 -37.01 -27.33
CA ILE A 495 6.63 -35.72 -27.62
C ILE A 495 5.68 -34.69 -28.24
N ASN A 496 4.64 -35.12 -28.97
CA ASN A 496 3.65 -34.23 -29.61
C ASN A 496 3.00 -33.23 -28.63
N ILE A 497 2.94 -33.57 -27.34
CA ILE A 497 2.40 -32.71 -26.27
C ILE A 497 3.28 -31.45 -26.07
N LEU A 498 4.57 -31.53 -26.38
CA LEU A 498 5.56 -30.45 -26.19
C LEU A 498 5.64 -29.48 -27.38
N ARG A 499 4.96 -29.72 -28.50
CA ARG A 499 5.10 -28.90 -29.72
C ARG A 499 4.78 -27.42 -29.49
N GLN A 500 3.65 -27.14 -28.86
CA GLN A 500 3.24 -25.76 -28.59
C GLN A 500 4.18 -25.09 -27.57
N PRO A 501 4.48 -25.69 -26.40
CA PRO A 501 5.46 -25.14 -25.47
C PRO A 501 6.84 -24.90 -26.09
N ALA A 502 7.34 -25.83 -26.92
CA ALA A 502 8.64 -25.71 -27.56
C ALA A 502 8.69 -24.57 -28.59
N ARG A 503 7.61 -24.32 -29.33
CA ARG A 503 7.52 -23.15 -30.24
C ARG A 503 7.58 -21.84 -29.48
N GLU A 504 6.83 -21.72 -28.39
CA GLU A 504 6.73 -20.48 -27.60
C GLU A 504 8.03 -20.19 -26.83
N LEU A 505 8.59 -21.20 -26.16
CA LEU A 505 9.85 -21.04 -25.43
C LEU A 505 11.03 -20.86 -26.37
N GLY A 506 11.06 -21.59 -27.50
CA GLY A 506 12.11 -21.44 -28.51
C GLY A 506 12.13 -20.06 -29.15
N SER A 507 10.95 -19.51 -29.52
CA SER A 507 10.88 -18.14 -30.03
C SER A 507 11.24 -17.09 -28.98
N THR A 508 10.89 -17.32 -27.72
CA THR A 508 11.28 -16.44 -26.61
C THR A 508 12.79 -16.44 -26.38
N ALA A 509 13.44 -17.60 -26.42
CA ALA A 509 14.90 -17.71 -26.29
C ALA A 509 15.64 -17.02 -27.44
N MET A 510 15.17 -17.19 -28.68
CA MET A 510 15.73 -16.47 -29.84
C MET A 510 15.61 -14.95 -29.69
N LEU A 511 14.44 -14.44 -29.24
CA LEU A 511 14.23 -13.02 -29.00
C LEU A 511 15.15 -12.48 -27.89
N PHE A 512 15.31 -13.24 -26.80
CA PHE A 512 16.22 -12.88 -25.70
C PHE A 512 17.67 -12.77 -26.20
N SER A 513 18.12 -13.70 -27.03
CA SER A 513 19.44 -13.64 -27.65
C SER A 513 19.64 -12.40 -28.53
N ILE A 514 18.62 -12.00 -29.30
CA ILE A 514 18.69 -10.79 -30.14
C ILE A 514 18.92 -9.54 -29.28
N ILE A 515 18.26 -9.46 -28.11
CA ILE A 515 18.43 -8.35 -27.17
C ILE A 515 19.86 -8.34 -26.61
N LEU A 516 20.43 -9.50 -26.29
CA LEU A 516 21.82 -9.60 -25.84
C LEU A 516 22.81 -9.19 -26.93
N ALA A 517 22.64 -9.67 -28.18
CA ALA A 517 23.49 -9.31 -29.31
C ALA A 517 23.49 -7.78 -29.57
N GLN A 518 22.33 -7.13 -29.44
CA GLN A 518 22.22 -5.67 -29.49
C GLN A 518 22.97 -4.99 -28.34
N GLY A 519 22.91 -5.54 -27.12
CA GLY A 519 23.60 -5.02 -25.94
C GLY A 519 25.12 -5.07 -26.08
N PHE A 520 25.65 -6.13 -26.69
CA PHE A 520 27.09 -6.28 -26.96
C PHE A 520 27.56 -5.59 -28.25
N GLN A 521 26.65 -4.96 -29.00
CA GLN A 521 26.95 -4.26 -30.26
C GLN A 521 27.54 -5.14 -31.37
N GLU A 522 27.23 -6.43 -31.37
CA GLU A 522 27.67 -7.39 -32.39
C GLU A 522 26.77 -7.30 -33.64
N TRP A 523 26.90 -6.21 -34.40
CA TRP A 523 25.97 -5.83 -35.47
C TRP A 523 25.80 -6.88 -36.58
N LEU A 524 26.85 -7.65 -36.88
CA LEU A 524 26.77 -8.72 -37.87
C LEU A 524 25.94 -9.91 -37.35
N GLU A 525 26.23 -10.39 -36.14
CA GLU A 525 25.47 -11.47 -35.49
C GLU A 525 24.01 -11.06 -35.31
N LEU A 526 23.78 -9.82 -34.84
CA LEU A 526 22.45 -9.25 -34.67
C LEU A 526 21.66 -9.24 -35.98
N GLY A 527 22.27 -8.78 -37.08
CA GLY A 527 21.64 -8.75 -38.41
C GLY A 527 21.22 -10.14 -38.88
N ILE A 528 22.07 -11.15 -38.67
CA ILE A 528 21.81 -12.55 -38.99
C ILE A 528 20.70 -13.13 -38.10
N MET A 529 20.77 -12.93 -36.78
CA MET A 529 19.77 -13.41 -35.82
C MET A 529 18.38 -12.83 -36.12
N LEU A 530 18.28 -11.52 -36.42
CA LEU A 530 17.03 -10.87 -36.79
C LEU A 530 16.44 -11.41 -38.10
N LEU A 531 17.30 -11.75 -39.06
CA LEU A 531 16.87 -12.36 -40.33
C LEU A 531 16.31 -13.78 -40.10
N PHE A 532 17.03 -14.63 -39.37
CA PHE A 532 16.57 -15.99 -39.04
C PHE A 532 15.33 -15.97 -38.15
N PHE A 533 15.24 -15.04 -37.20
CA PHE A 533 14.05 -14.85 -36.37
C PHE A 533 12.85 -14.39 -37.21
N GLY A 534 13.03 -13.45 -38.13
CA GLY A 534 12.00 -13.05 -39.09
C GLY A 534 11.48 -14.24 -39.90
N ALA A 535 12.37 -15.12 -40.36
CA ALA A 535 12.00 -16.36 -41.05
C ALA A 535 11.27 -17.36 -40.13
N ALA A 536 11.76 -17.57 -38.90
CA ALA A 536 11.13 -18.46 -37.91
C ALA A 536 9.72 -17.99 -37.54
N VAL A 537 9.51 -16.68 -37.40
CA VAL A 537 8.21 -16.06 -37.14
C VAL A 537 7.24 -16.26 -38.32
N LEU A 538 7.71 -16.17 -39.57
CA LEU A 538 6.88 -16.50 -40.75
C LEU A 538 6.50 -17.98 -40.79
N VAL A 539 7.40 -18.88 -40.39
CA VAL A 539 7.10 -20.32 -40.24
C VAL A 539 6.08 -20.53 -39.12
N LEU A 540 6.24 -19.87 -37.96
CA LEU A 540 5.30 -19.92 -36.85
C LEU A 540 3.89 -19.49 -37.28
N ARG A 541 3.78 -18.44 -38.10
CA ARG A 541 2.50 -17.97 -38.66
C ARG A 541 1.78 -19.03 -39.50
N LYS A 542 2.53 -19.88 -40.22
CA LYS A 542 1.97 -20.99 -41.00
C LYS A 542 1.59 -22.20 -40.14
N LEU A 543 2.35 -22.47 -39.07
CA LEU A 543 2.22 -23.68 -38.26
C LEU A 543 1.27 -23.57 -37.06
N ASP A 544 1.01 -22.37 -36.55
CA ASP A 544 0.14 -22.14 -35.38
C ASP A 544 -1.30 -21.86 -35.82
N ASP A 545 -2.30 -22.42 -35.13
CA ASP A 545 -3.71 -22.22 -35.48
C ASP A 545 -4.34 -20.98 -34.83
N ARG A 546 -3.68 -20.40 -33.81
CA ARG A 546 -4.22 -19.27 -33.06
C ARG A 546 -4.13 -17.98 -33.86
N ALA A 547 -5.28 -17.32 -34.07
CA ALA A 547 -5.37 -16.06 -34.80
C ALA A 547 -4.46 -14.96 -34.22
N VAL A 548 -4.35 -14.87 -32.89
CA VAL A 548 -3.49 -13.89 -32.21
C VAL A 548 -2.02 -14.09 -32.56
N VAL A 549 -1.53 -15.34 -32.59
CA VAL A 549 -0.12 -15.62 -32.93
C VAL A 549 0.14 -15.29 -34.40
N LYS A 550 -0.79 -15.62 -35.29
CA LYS A 550 -0.68 -15.24 -36.72
C LYS A 550 -0.62 -13.74 -36.92
N TYR A 551 -1.44 -12.99 -36.18
CA TYR A 551 -1.46 -11.54 -36.22
C TYR A 551 -0.16 -10.94 -35.68
N VAL A 552 0.31 -11.36 -34.50
CA VAL A 552 1.59 -10.89 -33.94
C VAL A 552 2.76 -11.21 -34.86
N ALA A 553 2.78 -12.41 -35.44
CA ALA A 553 3.80 -12.81 -36.39
C ALA A 553 3.80 -11.97 -37.67
N ALA A 554 2.63 -11.49 -38.10
CA ALA A 554 2.51 -10.56 -39.23
C ALA A 554 3.29 -9.26 -39.01
N TRP A 555 3.31 -8.75 -37.78
CA TRP A 555 4.04 -7.52 -37.42
C TRP A 555 5.51 -7.79 -37.06
N ALA A 556 5.77 -8.86 -36.32
CA ALA A 556 7.12 -9.16 -35.85
C ALA A 556 8.09 -9.49 -37.00
N ALA A 557 7.62 -10.14 -38.08
CA ALA A 557 8.47 -10.48 -39.21
C ALA A 557 9.00 -9.24 -39.98
N PRO A 558 8.16 -8.32 -40.50
CA PRO A 558 8.65 -7.09 -41.16
C PRO A 558 9.51 -6.23 -40.24
N LEU A 559 9.20 -6.16 -38.94
CA LEU A 559 10.00 -5.42 -37.98
C LEU A 559 11.41 -6.02 -37.86
N SER A 560 11.51 -7.34 -37.76
CA SER A 560 12.79 -8.05 -37.67
C SER A 560 13.61 -7.85 -38.95
N PHE A 561 12.98 -7.89 -40.13
CA PHE A 561 13.65 -7.59 -41.40
C PHE A 561 14.11 -6.13 -41.48
N GLY A 562 13.29 -5.16 -41.06
CA GLY A 562 13.66 -3.74 -41.05
C GLY A 562 14.84 -3.44 -40.13
N LEU A 563 14.87 -4.05 -38.95
CA LEU A 563 15.98 -3.94 -37.99
C LEU A 563 17.24 -4.66 -38.49
N SER A 564 17.09 -5.80 -39.17
CA SER A 564 18.21 -6.51 -39.82
C SER A 564 18.91 -5.63 -40.85
N VAL A 565 18.14 -4.91 -41.69
CA VAL A 565 18.70 -3.92 -42.65
C VAL A 565 19.49 -2.84 -41.92
N ILE A 566 18.96 -2.28 -40.82
CA ILE A 566 19.64 -1.25 -40.04
C ILE A 566 20.95 -1.80 -39.43
N ALA A 567 20.92 -3.01 -38.86
CA ALA A 567 22.11 -3.65 -38.30
C ALA A 567 23.22 -3.86 -39.34
N PHE A 568 22.85 -4.27 -40.58
CA PHE A 568 23.81 -4.38 -41.67
C PHE A 568 24.36 -3.01 -42.12
N TRP A 569 23.52 -1.96 -42.19
CA TRP A 569 23.98 -0.60 -42.50
C TRP A 569 24.90 -0.03 -41.42
N GLN A 570 24.63 -0.31 -40.15
CA GLN A 570 25.51 0.07 -39.05
C GLN A 570 26.87 -0.62 -39.16
N ARG A 571 26.87 -1.93 -39.47
CA ARG A 571 28.10 -2.69 -39.71
C ARG A 571 28.92 -2.13 -40.87
N ALA A 572 28.25 -1.63 -41.92
CA ALA A 572 28.86 -0.99 -43.07
C ALA A 572 29.37 0.44 -42.76
N GLY A 573 28.65 1.22 -41.95
CA GLY A 573 29.07 2.54 -41.47
C GLY A 573 30.37 2.47 -40.67
N ILE A 574 30.52 1.46 -39.81
CA ILE A 574 31.77 1.18 -39.08
C ILE A 574 32.97 0.95 -40.04
N GLN A 575 32.71 0.51 -41.28
CA GLN A 575 33.76 0.28 -42.29
C GLN A 575 33.99 1.47 -43.25
N ASN A 576 33.07 2.43 -43.33
CA ASN A 576 33.12 3.51 -44.31
C ASN A 576 32.60 4.86 -43.76
N ALA A 577 33.49 5.85 -43.67
CA ALA A 577 33.22 7.16 -43.10
C ALA A 577 32.14 7.98 -43.83
N PHE A 578 31.99 7.85 -45.15
CA PHE A 578 30.92 8.54 -45.89
C PHE A 578 29.52 8.08 -45.44
N ILE A 579 29.38 6.78 -45.17
CA ILE A 579 28.12 6.18 -44.73
C ILE A 579 27.80 6.62 -43.29
N ASP A 580 28.81 6.79 -42.45
CA ASP A 580 28.65 7.18 -41.05
C ASP A 580 28.41 8.69 -40.86
N ILE A 581 29.20 9.54 -41.54
CA ILE A 581 29.23 11.00 -41.31
C ILE A 581 28.20 11.75 -42.17
N ASP A 582 28.16 11.50 -43.48
CA ASP A 582 27.36 12.31 -44.42
C ASP A 582 25.92 11.82 -44.50
N LEU A 583 25.73 10.48 -44.50
CA LEU A 583 24.41 9.85 -44.51
C LEU A 583 23.85 9.66 -43.10
N GLY A 584 24.59 8.93 -42.25
CA GLY A 584 24.24 8.62 -40.87
C GLY A 584 22.92 7.86 -40.66
N PHE A 585 22.53 7.73 -39.39
CA PHE A 585 21.32 7.00 -38.98
C PHE A 585 20.01 7.43 -39.67
N PRO A 586 19.74 8.73 -39.94
CA PRO A 586 18.53 9.15 -40.64
C PRO A 586 18.33 8.42 -41.97
N VAL A 587 19.43 8.22 -42.71
CA VAL A 587 19.42 7.52 -44.00
C VAL A 587 19.28 6.01 -43.82
N TYR A 588 19.87 5.39 -42.78
CA TYR A 588 19.73 3.94 -42.55
C TYR A 588 18.26 3.56 -42.31
N PHE A 589 17.56 4.34 -41.47
CA PHE A 589 16.14 4.20 -41.23
C PHE A 589 15.30 4.53 -42.47
N GLY A 590 15.68 5.55 -43.23
CA GLY A 590 15.05 5.90 -44.51
C GLY A 590 15.13 4.76 -45.54
N ILE A 591 16.31 4.16 -45.71
CA ILE A 591 16.55 3.01 -46.61
C ILE A 591 15.78 1.78 -46.13
N SER A 592 15.82 1.47 -44.83
CA SER A 592 15.02 0.38 -44.23
C SER A 592 13.52 0.57 -44.52
N GLY A 593 13.00 1.77 -44.31
CA GLY A 593 11.61 2.12 -44.62
C GLY A 593 11.28 1.96 -46.11
N ALA A 594 12.16 2.43 -46.99
CA ALA A 594 11.99 2.31 -48.43
C ALA A 594 12.01 0.83 -48.89
N ILE A 595 12.94 0.01 -48.38
CA ILE A 595 13.01 -1.43 -48.70
C ILE A 595 11.74 -2.14 -48.23
N LEU A 596 11.26 -1.89 -47.01
CA LEU A 596 10.03 -2.50 -46.52
C LEU A 596 8.80 -2.06 -47.31
N LEU A 597 8.74 -0.81 -47.75
CA LEU A 597 7.69 -0.32 -48.66
C LEU A 597 7.73 -1.04 -50.02
N LEU A 598 8.93 -1.28 -50.58
CA LEU A 598 9.09 -2.07 -51.79
C LEU A 598 8.68 -3.54 -51.59
N VAL A 599 9.08 -4.14 -50.46
CA VAL A 599 8.69 -5.51 -50.10
C VAL A 599 7.18 -5.61 -49.92
N SER A 600 6.50 -4.58 -49.40
CA SER A 600 5.03 -4.56 -49.32
C SER A 600 4.36 -4.74 -50.68
N ILE A 601 4.93 -4.15 -51.74
CA ILE A 601 4.45 -4.31 -53.13
C ILE A 601 4.69 -5.74 -53.64
N ILE A 602 5.79 -6.38 -53.24
CA ILE A 602 6.08 -7.78 -53.58
C ILE A 602 5.11 -8.72 -52.85
N VAL A 603 4.89 -8.51 -51.54
CA VAL A 603 3.96 -9.31 -50.72
C VAL A 603 2.52 -9.16 -51.20
N LEU A 604 2.13 -8.01 -51.76
CA LEU A 604 0.83 -7.81 -52.40
C LEU A 604 0.55 -8.88 -53.48
N LYS A 605 1.58 -9.39 -54.18
CA LYS A 605 1.44 -10.46 -55.19
C LYS A 605 1.09 -11.82 -54.60
N THR A 606 1.37 -12.05 -53.32
CA THR A 606 1.10 -13.33 -52.62
C THR A 606 -0.34 -13.47 -52.12
N ARG A 607 -1.19 -12.45 -52.33
CA ARG A 607 -2.59 -12.35 -51.86
C ARG A 607 -2.77 -12.38 -50.33
N ASP A 608 -1.70 -12.27 -49.55
CA ASP A 608 -1.77 -12.11 -48.09
C ASP A 608 -1.93 -10.62 -47.72
N SER A 609 -3.18 -10.18 -47.62
CA SER A 609 -3.52 -8.76 -47.36
C SER A 609 -3.14 -8.26 -45.97
N GLU A 610 -3.02 -9.16 -44.99
CA GLU A 610 -2.56 -8.83 -43.63
C GLU A 610 -1.06 -8.56 -43.65
N LEU A 611 -0.27 -9.46 -44.25
CA LEU A 611 1.18 -9.34 -44.31
C LEU A 611 1.59 -8.10 -45.12
N GLU A 612 0.95 -7.84 -46.25
CA GLU A 612 1.20 -6.64 -47.05
C GLU A 612 1.01 -5.35 -46.25
N LYS A 613 -0.11 -5.21 -45.53
CA LYS A 613 -0.38 -4.03 -44.69
C LYS A 613 0.69 -3.84 -43.64
N THR A 614 1.13 -4.91 -42.98
CA THR A 614 2.16 -4.83 -41.93
C THR A 614 3.51 -4.40 -42.46
N PHE A 615 3.95 -4.90 -43.63
CA PHE A 615 5.15 -4.41 -44.31
C PHE A 615 5.03 -2.94 -44.69
N PHE A 616 3.86 -2.52 -45.19
CA PHE A 616 3.61 -1.12 -45.55
C PHE A 616 3.73 -0.18 -44.33
N TYR A 617 3.04 -0.48 -43.23
CA TYR A 617 3.04 0.40 -42.05
C TYR A 617 4.38 0.41 -41.31
N ILE A 618 5.07 -0.73 -41.21
CA ILE A 618 6.42 -0.77 -40.62
C ILE A 618 7.39 0.00 -41.51
N GLY A 619 7.27 -0.09 -42.84
CA GLY A 619 8.04 0.73 -43.77
C GLY A 619 7.80 2.24 -43.59
N GLN A 620 6.54 2.68 -43.50
CA GLN A 620 6.17 4.06 -43.16
C GLN A 620 6.77 4.50 -41.81
N GLY A 621 6.70 3.64 -40.80
CA GLY A 621 7.24 3.89 -39.46
C GLY A 621 8.76 4.07 -39.47
N MET A 622 9.49 3.17 -40.14
CA MET A 622 10.96 3.26 -40.26
C MET A 622 11.38 4.52 -41.00
N TYR A 623 10.70 4.88 -42.10
CA TYR A 623 10.99 6.12 -42.82
C TYR A 623 10.74 7.37 -41.96
N THR A 624 9.65 7.35 -41.18
CA THR A 624 9.31 8.43 -40.25
C THR A 624 10.36 8.60 -39.15
N LEU A 625 10.88 7.49 -38.59
CA LEU A 625 12.00 7.53 -37.65
C LEU A 625 13.24 8.17 -38.29
N GLY A 626 13.51 7.88 -39.57
CA GLY A 626 14.57 8.55 -40.33
C GLY A 626 14.40 10.07 -40.38
N ILE A 627 13.19 10.56 -40.68
CA ILE A 627 12.88 12.00 -40.67
C ILE A 627 13.08 12.63 -39.29
N LEU A 628 12.63 11.95 -38.21
CA LEU A 628 12.75 12.48 -36.85
C LEU A 628 14.21 12.59 -36.40
N LEU A 629 15.05 11.64 -36.79
CA LEU A 629 16.49 11.64 -36.50
C LEU A 629 17.26 12.76 -37.24
N LEU A 630 16.67 13.45 -38.22
CA LEU A 630 17.30 14.64 -38.81
C LEU A 630 17.51 15.77 -37.78
N SER A 631 16.74 15.79 -36.70
CA SER A 631 16.89 16.75 -35.61
C SER A 631 18.10 16.51 -34.71
N SER A 632 18.62 15.28 -34.64
CA SER A 632 19.75 14.91 -33.77
C SER A 632 21.12 15.22 -34.36
N GLY A 633 21.20 15.75 -35.59
CA GLY A 633 22.45 15.86 -36.33
C GLY A 633 22.94 14.52 -36.88
N GLY A 634 24.08 14.52 -37.57
CA GLY A 634 24.65 13.32 -38.19
C GLY A 634 24.24 13.07 -39.65
N SER A 635 23.74 14.10 -40.34
CA SER A 635 23.59 14.10 -41.80
C SER A 635 23.86 15.49 -42.35
N ASP A 636 24.42 15.54 -43.55
CA ASP A 636 24.76 16.76 -44.28
C ASP A 636 23.54 17.71 -44.40
N PRO A 637 23.64 18.96 -43.93
CA PRO A 637 22.52 19.90 -43.88
C PRO A 637 22.13 20.47 -45.25
N ASP A 638 23.04 20.44 -46.22
CA ASP A 638 22.91 21.15 -47.49
C ASP A 638 22.08 20.36 -48.50
N TRP A 639 22.27 19.03 -48.57
CA TRP A 639 21.56 18.19 -49.55
C TRP A 639 20.89 16.94 -48.97
N VAL A 640 21.43 16.31 -47.91
CA VAL A 640 20.84 15.08 -47.35
C VAL A 640 19.54 15.38 -46.61
N ARG A 641 19.50 16.43 -45.78
CA ARG A 641 18.26 16.84 -45.07
C ARG A 641 17.11 17.21 -46.00
N PRO A 642 17.28 18.13 -46.98
CA PRO A 642 16.20 18.45 -47.91
C PRO A 642 15.87 17.26 -48.82
N GLY A 643 16.86 16.44 -49.20
CA GLY A 643 16.66 15.22 -49.99
C GLY A 643 15.80 14.17 -49.26
N LEU A 644 16.09 13.90 -47.99
CA LEU A 644 15.30 12.97 -47.17
C LEU A 644 13.90 13.51 -46.88
N MET A 645 13.74 14.82 -46.66
CA MET A 645 12.43 15.47 -46.52
C MET A 645 11.60 15.39 -47.81
N LEU A 646 12.23 15.56 -48.98
CA LEU A 646 11.57 15.41 -50.28
C LEU A 646 11.11 13.96 -50.53
N GLY A 647 11.95 12.97 -50.18
CA GLY A 647 11.54 11.57 -50.15
C GLY A 647 10.42 11.29 -49.14
N GLY A 648 10.42 12.01 -48.02
CA GLY A 648 9.34 12.04 -47.04
C GLY A 648 8.01 12.51 -47.62
N ILE A 649 8.02 13.57 -48.45
CA ILE A 649 6.81 14.04 -49.14
C ILE A 649 6.23 12.90 -49.99
N LEU A 650 7.05 12.15 -50.73
CA LEU A 650 6.59 10.99 -51.51
C LEU A 650 6.02 9.89 -50.60
N CYS A 651 6.71 9.55 -49.52
CA CYS A 651 6.30 8.54 -48.56
C CYS A 651 4.91 8.85 -47.95
N TYR A 652 4.74 10.09 -47.48
CA TYR A 652 3.50 10.59 -46.88
C TYR A 652 2.41 10.90 -47.92
N TRP A 653 2.77 11.16 -49.17
CA TRP A 653 1.82 11.23 -50.27
C TRP A 653 1.23 9.85 -50.59
N ILE A 654 2.06 8.80 -50.60
CA ILE A 654 1.59 7.41 -50.74
C ILE A 654 0.66 7.05 -49.57
N LEU A 655 1.02 7.44 -48.35
CA LEU A 655 0.16 7.27 -47.16
C LEU A 655 -1.19 8.01 -47.30
N PHE A 656 -1.16 9.26 -47.75
CA PHE A 656 -2.36 10.07 -47.99
C PHE A 656 -3.25 9.46 -49.08
N LYS A 657 -2.68 8.97 -50.18
CA LYS A 657 -3.42 8.30 -51.25
C LYS A 657 -4.06 6.99 -50.79
N ARG A 658 -3.41 6.25 -49.88
CA ARG A 658 -3.92 4.99 -49.36
C ARG A 658 -5.10 5.16 -48.40
N HIS A 659 -5.08 6.20 -47.57
CA HIS A 659 -6.07 6.37 -46.49
C HIS A 659 -7.09 7.49 -46.70
N THR A 660 -6.73 8.56 -47.42
CA THR A 660 -7.58 9.75 -47.66
C THR A 660 -8.31 10.23 -46.38
N GLN A 661 -7.55 10.39 -45.29
CA GLN A 661 -8.06 10.85 -43.99
C GLN A 661 -7.49 12.23 -43.59
N GLN A 662 -8.16 12.90 -42.64
CA GLN A 662 -7.74 14.20 -42.10
C GLN A 662 -6.31 14.17 -41.54
N TRP A 663 -5.95 13.14 -40.76
CA TRP A 663 -4.61 13.01 -40.17
C TRP A 663 -3.51 12.85 -41.21
N SER A 664 -3.74 12.07 -42.26
CA SER A 664 -2.76 11.93 -43.35
C SER A 664 -2.49 13.26 -44.09
N SER A 665 -3.48 14.16 -44.13
CA SER A 665 -3.28 15.51 -44.68
C SER A 665 -2.46 16.41 -43.76
N ILE A 666 -2.63 16.31 -42.43
CA ILE A 666 -1.82 17.09 -41.48
C ILE A 666 -0.37 16.60 -41.54
N LEU A 667 -0.15 15.29 -41.48
CA LEU A 667 1.19 14.70 -41.51
C LEU A 667 1.95 15.06 -42.79
N LEU A 668 1.26 15.01 -43.94
CA LEU A 668 1.83 15.53 -45.18
C LEU A 668 2.19 17.01 -45.08
N GLY A 669 1.33 17.83 -44.45
CA GLY A 669 1.60 19.25 -44.21
C GLY A 669 2.82 19.49 -43.31
N VAL A 670 3.04 18.66 -42.30
CA VAL A 670 4.22 18.72 -41.42
C VAL A 670 5.49 18.42 -42.22
N VAL A 671 5.48 17.40 -43.08
CA VAL A 671 6.65 17.07 -43.90
C VAL A 671 6.90 18.16 -44.96
N VAL A 672 5.85 18.76 -45.53
CA VAL A 672 5.97 19.92 -46.45
C VAL A 672 6.55 21.13 -45.73
N LEU A 673 6.14 21.39 -44.49
CA LEU A 673 6.71 22.46 -43.66
C LEU A 673 8.17 22.17 -43.28
N GLY A 674 8.50 20.93 -42.94
CA GLY A 674 9.86 20.48 -42.69
C GLY A 674 10.76 20.66 -43.92
N PHE A 675 10.24 20.35 -45.10
CA PHE A 675 10.90 20.64 -46.36
C PHE A 675 11.08 22.16 -46.58
N TYR A 676 10.06 22.98 -46.32
CA TYR A 676 10.17 24.45 -46.41
C TYR A 676 11.31 24.99 -45.53
N PHE A 677 11.35 24.61 -44.25
CA PHE A 677 12.41 25.07 -43.35
C PHE A 677 13.78 24.49 -43.70
N SER A 678 13.87 23.22 -44.12
CA SER A 678 15.14 22.63 -44.56
C SER A 678 15.68 23.31 -45.82
N ALA A 679 14.81 23.63 -46.78
CA ALA A 679 15.18 24.35 -47.98
C ALA A 679 15.53 25.81 -47.70
N ALA A 680 14.77 26.49 -46.84
CA ALA A 680 15.06 27.86 -46.42
C ALA A 680 16.37 27.97 -45.64
N ALA A 681 16.68 27.00 -44.77
CA ALA A 681 17.94 26.94 -44.04
C ALA A 681 19.14 26.69 -44.97
N SER A 682 19.02 25.74 -45.91
CA SER A 682 20.04 25.48 -46.94
C SER A 682 20.26 26.72 -47.82
N ALA A 683 19.19 27.38 -48.26
CA ALA A 683 19.27 28.62 -49.03
C ALA A 683 19.89 29.77 -48.25
N ASN A 684 19.56 29.95 -46.96
CA ASN A 684 20.17 30.98 -46.12
C ASN A 684 21.67 30.73 -45.89
N GLY A 685 22.07 29.46 -45.73
CA GLY A 685 23.48 29.07 -45.62
C GLY A 685 24.29 29.43 -46.87
N GLN A 686 23.67 29.41 -48.05
CA GLN A 686 24.32 29.75 -49.31
C GLN A 686 24.22 31.23 -49.70
N LEU A 687 23.10 31.91 -49.38
CA LEU A 687 22.77 33.25 -49.88
C LEU A 687 22.89 34.40 -48.86
N GLN A 688 23.05 34.11 -47.56
CA GLN A 688 23.20 35.11 -46.48
C GLN A 688 22.11 36.20 -46.46
N LEU A 689 20.86 35.83 -46.17
CA LEU A 689 19.71 36.75 -46.20
C LEU A 689 19.73 37.76 -45.04
N SER A 690 19.18 38.97 -45.25
CA SER A 690 19.13 40.03 -44.22
C SER A 690 18.12 39.74 -43.10
N ASN A 691 18.34 40.32 -41.91
CA ASN A 691 17.48 40.14 -40.73
C ASN A 691 16.02 40.58 -40.96
N SER A 692 15.80 41.65 -41.74
CA SER A 692 14.45 42.08 -42.11
C SER A 692 13.72 41.02 -42.96
N ILE A 693 14.43 40.34 -43.86
CA ILE A 693 13.88 39.26 -44.68
C ILE A 693 13.68 37.99 -43.84
N ASN A 694 14.62 37.66 -42.95
CA ASN A 694 14.52 36.51 -42.04
C ASN A 694 13.32 36.63 -41.09
N SER A 695 13.03 37.85 -40.59
CA SER A 695 11.86 38.13 -39.75
C SER A 695 10.52 37.79 -40.44
N ILE A 696 10.50 37.79 -41.78
CA ILE A 696 9.33 37.45 -42.60
C ILE A 696 9.35 35.98 -43.03
N ILE A 697 10.52 35.39 -43.33
CA ILE A 697 10.64 33.98 -43.77
C ILE A 697 10.17 33.02 -42.69
N ILE A 698 10.49 33.30 -41.42
CA ILE A 698 10.11 32.45 -40.28
C ILE A 698 8.57 32.30 -40.19
N PRO A 699 7.76 33.37 -40.07
CA PRO A 699 6.30 33.27 -40.17
C PRO A 699 5.82 32.93 -41.58
N GLY A 700 6.65 33.15 -42.59
CA GLY A 700 6.44 32.78 -43.99
C GLY A 700 6.14 31.30 -44.19
N GLY A 701 6.69 30.40 -43.38
CA GLY A 701 6.35 28.97 -43.43
C GLY A 701 4.89 28.68 -43.07
N ALA A 702 4.34 29.37 -42.06
CA ALA A 702 2.93 29.29 -41.70
C ALA A 702 2.05 29.89 -42.79
N VAL A 703 2.45 31.04 -43.33
CA VAL A 703 1.75 31.70 -44.46
C VAL A 703 1.77 30.81 -45.70
N PHE A 704 2.88 30.14 -46.00
CA PHE A 704 3.01 29.22 -47.13
C PHE A 704 2.01 28.06 -47.03
N LEU A 705 1.83 27.46 -45.84
CA LEU A 705 0.80 26.45 -45.62
C LEU A 705 -0.63 27.00 -45.78
N LEU A 706 -0.89 28.23 -45.33
CA LEU A 706 -2.19 28.87 -45.51
C LEU A 706 -2.49 29.18 -46.99
N LEU A 707 -1.48 29.59 -47.76
CA LEU A 707 -1.60 29.79 -49.21
C LEU A 707 -1.84 28.46 -49.94
N LEU A 708 -1.09 27.41 -49.59
CA LEU A 708 -1.32 26.06 -50.13
C LEU A 708 -2.73 25.56 -49.78
N SER A 709 -3.19 25.79 -48.55
CA SER A 709 -4.57 25.50 -48.14
C SER A 709 -5.55 26.16 -49.10
N LEU A 710 -5.46 27.48 -49.31
CA LEU A 710 -6.34 28.21 -50.23
C LEU A 710 -6.28 27.65 -51.67
N GLY A 711 -5.10 27.26 -52.16
CA GLY A 711 -4.93 26.60 -53.47
C GLY A 711 -5.65 25.25 -53.59
N PHE A 712 -5.78 24.51 -52.48
CA PHE A 712 -6.52 23.25 -52.42
C PHE A 712 -8.01 23.40 -52.07
N ARG A 713 -8.51 24.60 -51.76
CA ARG A 713 -9.90 24.86 -51.35
C ARG A 713 -10.94 24.19 -52.25
N ASN A 714 -10.72 24.29 -53.57
CA ASN A 714 -11.64 23.75 -54.58
C ASN A 714 -11.18 22.41 -55.19
N ARG A 715 -9.98 21.91 -54.85
CA ARG A 715 -9.39 20.69 -55.42
C ARG A 715 -9.43 19.49 -54.48
N ASN A 716 -9.17 19.70 -53.19
CA ASN A 716 -9.19 18.64 -52.19
C ASN A 716 -9.53 19.21 -50.81
N ARG A 717 -10.73 18.90 -50.32
CA ARG A 717 -11.25 19.39 -49.04
C ARG A 717 -10.39 18.98 -47.83
N LEU A 718 -9.74 17.81 -47.88
CA LEU A 718 -8.90 17.32 -46.79
C LEU A 718 -7.59 18.10 -46.72
N LEU A 719 -6.93 18.35 -47.87
CA LEU A 719 -5.72 19.17 -47.95
C LEU A 719 -5.97 20.63 -47.58
N TYR A 720 -7.10 21.20 -48.03
CA TYR A 720 -7.56 22.53 -47.59
C TYR A 720 -7.65 22.59 -46.06
N TRP A 721 -8.32 21.62 -45.46
CA TRP A 721 -8.51 21.56 -44.01
C TRP A 721 -7.19 21.37 -43.25
N GLY A 722 -6.35 20.41 -43.67
CA GLY A 722 -5.12 20.04 -42.97
C GLY A 722 -4.07 21.14 -43.01
N PHE A 723 -3.80 21.70 -44.18
CA PHE A 723 -2.83 22.80 -44.32
C PHE A 723 -3.34 24.09 -43.67
N GLY A 724 -4.65 24.33 -43.72
CA GLY A 724 -5.27 25.51 -43.11
C GLY A 724 -5.12 25.52 -41.59
N TRP A 725 -5.42 24.41 -40.92
CA TRP A 725 -5.23 24.30 -39.48
C TRP A 725 -3.76 24.29 -39.06
N LEU A 726 -2.92 23.55 -39.78
CA LEU A 726 -1.49 23.50 -39.49
C LEU A 726 -0.85 24.88 -39.60
N GLY A 727 -1.20 25.67 -40.63
CA GLY A 727 -0.73 27.05 -40.78
C GLY A 727 -1.11 27.94 -39.61
N HIS A 728 -2.37 27.92 -39.17
CA HIS A 728 -2.81 28.70 -37.99
C HIS A 728 -2.17 28.23 -36.68
N LEU A 729 -1.89 26.94 -36.54
CA LEU A 729 -1.25 26.38 -35.36
C LEU A 729 0.22 26.78 -35.28
N VAL A 730 0.93 26.77 -36.42
CA VAL A 730 2.37 27.07 -36.50
C VAL A 730 2.64 28.58 -36.41
N LEU A 731 1.72 29.41 -36.92
CA LEU A 731 1.86 30.87 -36.92
C LEU A 731 2.30 31.48 -35.57
N PRO A 732 1.65 31.22 -34.41
CA PRO A 732 2.08 31.79 -33.13
C PRO A 732 3.50 31.36 -32.73
N PHE A 733 3.91 30.12 -33.03
CA PHE A 733 5.28 29.66 -32.75
C PHE A 733 6.30 30.39 -33.61
N THR A 734 5.99 30.59 -34.88
CA THR A 734 6.88 31.34 -35.79
C THR A 734 6.95 32.82 -35.46
N LEU A 735 5.88 33.42 -34.92
CA LEU A 735 5.90 34.80 -34.43
C LEU A 735 6.75 34.94 -33.16
N ALA A 736 6.64 33.99 -32.23
CA ALA A 736 7.49 33.94 -31.04
C ALA A 736 8.97 33.78 -31.42
N LEU A 737 9.27 32.90 -32.38
CA LEU A 737 10.63 32.73 -32.89
C LEU A 737 11.14 33.99 -33.60
N SER A 738 10.30 34.65 -34.41
CA SER A 738 10.64 35.92 -35.05
C SER A 738 10.91 37.03 -34.02
N TRP A 739 10.14 37.08 -32.93
CA TRP A 739 10.40 38.02 -31.83
C TRP A 739 11.72 37.72 -31.11
N ALA A 740 12.05 36.45 -30.89
CA ALA A 740 13.27 36.05 -30.20
C ALA A 740 14.54 36.26 -31.03
N VAL A 741 14.47 36.03 -32.35
CA VAL A 741 15.64 36.11 -33.25
C VAL A 741 15.81 37.52 -33.82
N ASP A 742 14.72 38.17 -34.23
CA ASP A 742 14.72 39.47 -34.93
C ASP A 742 13.81 40.49 -34.21
N SER A 743 14.07 40.74 -32.92
CA SER A 743 13.20 41.53 -32.02
C SER A 743 12.80 42.90 -32.58
N ASP A 744 13.73 43.62 -33.22
CA ASP A 744 13.51 44.99 -33.73
C ASP A 744 12.61 45.03 -34.97
N TRP A 745 12.70 44.00 -35.82
CA TRP A 745 11.95 43.93 -37.08
C TRP A 745 10.66 43.10 -36.98
N SER A 746 10.42 42.46 -35.83
CA SER A 746 9.27 41.59 -35.58
C SER A 746 7.90 42.29 -35.62
N LEU A 747 7.84 43.63 -35.52
CA LEU A 747 6.58 44.39 -35.54
C LEU A 747 5.76 44.11 -36.82
N LEU A 748 6.42 44.02 -37.98
CA LEU A 748 5.75 43.72 -39.26
C LEU A 748 5.11 42.33 -39.24
N SER A 749 5.77 41.34 -38.63
CA SER A 749 5.27 39.99 -38.47
C SER A 749 4.02 39.94 -37.58
N PHE A 750 4.00 40.73 -36.49
CA PHE A 750 2.82 40.84 -35.63
C PHE A 750 1.67 41.59 -36.30
N LEU A 751 1.92 42.67 -37.03
CA LEU A 751 0.88 43.38 -37.81
C LEU A 751 0.27 42.46 -38.88
N MET A 752 1.10 41.68 -39.58
CA MET A 752 0.64 40.67 -40.54
C MET A 752 -0.22 39.61 -39.86
N ALA A 753 0.14 39.17 -38.66
CA ALA A 753 -0.64 38.22 -37.89
C ALA A 753 -1.99 38.78 -37.42
N ILE A 754 -2.08 40.06 -37.04
CA ILE A 754 -3.36 40.73 -36.74
C ILE A 754 -4.28 40.66 -37.98
N ALA A 755 -3.74 40.97 -39.16
CA ALA A 755 -4.49 40.88 -40.41
C ALA A 755 -4.94 39.44 -40.69
N ILE A 756 -4.04 38.46 -40.57
CA ILE A 756 -4.35 37.03 -40.80
C ILE A 756 -5.46 36.54 -39.85
N TYR A 757 -5.37 36.81 -38.54
CA TYR A 757 -6.39 36.37 -37.58
C TYR A 757 -7.71 37.13 -37.77
N THR A 758 -7.66 38.42 -38.09
CA THR A 758 -8.88 39.20 -38.36
C THR A 758 -9.59 38.69 -39.62
N ILE A 759 -8.86 38.48 -40.72
CA ILE A 759 -9.41 37.90 -41.96
C ILE A 759 -9.96 36.50 -41.70
N SER A 760 -9.24 35.67 -40.96
CA SER A 760 -9.68 34.31 -40.62
C SER A 760 -10.92 34.29 -39.72
N SER A 761 -11.04 35.26 -38.82
CA SER A 761 -12.25 35.49 -38.00
C SER A 761 -13.45 35.96 -38.83
N LEU A 762 -13.23 36.64 -39.97
CA LEU A 762 -14.28 37.10 -40.88
C LEU A 762 -14.70 36.01 -41.88
N LEU A 763 -13.75 35.18 -42.33
CA LEU A 763 -13.98 34.09 -43.29
C LEU A 763 -14.66 32.87 -42.67
N THR A 764 -14.75 32.78 -41.34
CA THR A 764 -15.31 31.62 -40.64
C THR A 764 -16.74 31.87 -40.15
N GLU A 765 -17.64 30.93 -40.46
CA GLU A 765 -19.04 30.96 -39.98
C GLU A 765 -19.21 30.27 -38.62
N ASP A 766 -18.22 29.49 -38.20
CA ASP A 766 -18.26 28.76 -36.92
C ASP A 766 -17.94 29.70 -35.75
N LEU A 767 -18.87 29.80 -34.78
CA LEU A 767 -18.75 30.68 -33.62
C LEU A 767 -17.46 30.41 -32.81
N ARG A 768 -17.07 29.13 -32.63
CA ARG A 768 -15.89 28.79 -31.82
C ARG A 768 -14.61 29.23 -32.53
N LYS A 769 -14.50 28.99 -33.84
CA LYS A 769 -13.36 29.44 -34.64
C LYS A 769 -13.26 30.97 -34.66
N LYS A 770 -14.40 31.65 -34.75
CA LYS A 770 -14.49 33.11 -34.68
C LYS A 770 -13.96 33.64 -33.34
N ILE A 771 -14.31 33.01 -32.21
CA ILE A 771 -13.80 33.37 -30.89
C ILE A 771 -12.28 33.13 -30.78
N ILE A 772 -11.79 31.98 -31.24
CA ILE A 772 -10.35 31.63 -31.19
C ILE A 772 -9.52 32.65 -31.97
N PHE A 773 -9.94 32.99 -33.20
CA PHE A 773 -9.24 33.98 -34.01
C PHE A 773 -9.35 35.39 -33.43
N LEU A 774 -10.48 35.75 -32.80
CA LEU A 774 -10.62 37.02 -32.10
C LEU A 774 -9.65 37.14 -30.91
N TYR A 775 -9.53 36.09 -30.09
CA TYR A 775 -8.61 36.09 -28.95
C TYR A 775 -7.15 36.11 -29.40
N ALA A 776 -6.82 35.37 -30.48
CA ALA A 776 -5.50 35.44 -31.11
C ALA A 776 -5.21 36.86 -31.59
N ALA A 777 -6.17 37.53 -32.25
CA ALA A 777 -6.04 38.92 -32.65
C ALA A 777 -5.83 39.87 -31.46
N TYR A 778 -6.61 39.74 -30.37
CA TYR A 778 -6.41 40.55 -29.15
C TYR A 778 -5.04 40.33 -28.51
N THR A 779 -4.57 39.09 -28.45
CA THR A 779 -3.23 38.78 -27.93
C THR A 779 -2.15 39.42 -28.78
N THR A 780 -2.27 39.33 -30.11
CA THR A 780 -1.33 39.96 -31.04
C THR A 780 -1.37 41.49 -30.95
N VAL A 781 -2.56 42.09 -30.76
CA VAL A 781 -2.72 43.54 -30.51
C VAL A 781 -1.99 43.96 -29.24
N PHE A 782 -2.09 43.21 -28.15
CA PHE A 782 -1.35 43.50 -26.93
C PHE A 782 0.16 43.51 -27.16
N ILE A 783 0.71 42.50 -27.83
CA ILE A 783 2.14 42.43 -28.14
C ILE A 783 2.56 43.59 -29.06
N SER A 784 1.71 43.97 -30.01
CA SER A 784 1.95 45.16 -30.83
C SER A 784 1.92 46.46 -30.03
N VAL A 785 1.02 46.62 -29.06
CA VAL A 785 0.99 47.80 -28.16
C VAL A 785 2.26 47.87 -27.32
N TYR A 786 2.69 46.74 -26.75
CA TYR A 786 3.98 46.66 -26.04
C TYR A 786 5.13 47.11 -26.95
N LYS A 787 5.22 46.55 -28.17
CA LYS A 787 6.28 46.90 -29.12
C LYS A 787 6.25 48.36 -29.56
N VAL A 788 5.08 48.95 -29.71
CA VAL A 788 4.95 50.37 -30.02
C VAL A 788 5.44 51.23 -28.85
N LEU A 789 5.13 50.88 -27.60
CA LEU A 789 5.58 51.62 -26.42
C LEU A 789 7.08 51.46 -26.19
N ASP A 790 7.61 50.24 -26.34
CA ASP A 790 9.03 49.88 -26.28
C ASP A 790 9.84 50.66 -27.33
N PHE A 791 9.29 50.83 -28.54
CA PHE A 791 9.89 51.64 -29.60
C PHE A 791 9.76 53.16 -29.39
N SER A 792 8.67 53.62 -28.76
CA SER A 792 8.34 55.06 -28.68
C SER A 792 8.86 55.76 -27.41
N ILE A 793 9.14 55.00 -26.35
CA ILE A 793 9.57 55.52 -25.06
C ILE A 793 10.92 54.88 -24.72
N ASP A 794 11.98 55.68 -24.79
CA ASP A 794 13.31 55.24 -24.37
C ASP A 794 13.29 54.84 -22.88
N GLY A 795 13.72 53.61 -22.58
CA GLY A 795 13.73 53.09 -21.21
C GLY A 795 12.35 52.73 -20.66
N TYR A 796 11.41 52.34 -21.53
CA TYR A 796 10.08 51.89 -21.12
C TYR A 796 10.11 50.66 -20.19
N TYR A 797 9.48 50.76 -19.02
CA TYR A 797 9.48 49.70 -18.00
C TYR A 797 8.27 48.76 -18.04
N GLY A 798 7.33 48.90 -18.98
CA GLY A 798 6.19 47.97 -19.07
C GLY A 798 5.04 48.23 -18.08
N ASN A 799 4.71 49.51 -17.83
CA ASN A 799 3.70 49.89 -16.83
C ASN A 799 2.30 50.16 -17.40
N TYR A 800 2.17 50.43 -18.70
CA TYR A 800 0.94 51.02 -19.27
C TYR A 800 0.32 50.22 -20.42
N GLU A 801 0.99 49.19 -20.95
CA GLU A 801 0.51 48.39 -22.07
C GLU A 801 -0.79 47.65 -21.74
N PHE A 802 -0.95 47.17 -20.51
CA PHE A 802 -2.13 46.45 -20.06
C PHE A 802 -3.39 47.33 -19.96
N PRO A 803 -3.35 48.50 -19.28
CA PRO A 803 -4.51 49.39 -19.26
C PRO A 803 -4.82 49.95 -20.65
N ILE A 804 -3.81 50.28 -21.47
CA ILE A 804 -4.02 50.76 -22.85
C ILE A 804 -4.66 49.67 -23.72
N ALA A 805 -4.12 48.44 -23.72
CA ALA A 805 -4.69 47.32 -24.48
C ALA A 805 -6.10 46.98 -23.99
N SER A 806 -6.36 47.01 -22.67
CA SER A 806 -7.70 46.79 -22.11
C SER A 806 -8.68 47.86 -22.57
N MET A 807 -8.26 49.12 -22.69
CA MET A 807 -9.09 50.19 -23.24
C MET A 807 -9.44 49.95 -24.72
N ILE A 808 -8.45 49.52 -25.52
CA ILE A 808 -8.67 49.12 -26.93
C ILE A 808 -9.64 47.94 -27.02
N PHE A 809 -9.51 46.95 -26.15
CA PHE A 809 -10.41 45.81 -26.10
C PHE A 809 -11.82 46.20 -25.66
N ILE A 810 -11.99 47.07 -24.66
CA ILE A 810 -13.30 47.59 -24.24
C ILE A 810 -13.95 48.37 -25.39
N PHE A 811 -13.20 49.18 -26.12
CA PHE A 811 -13.69 49.89 -27.31
C PHE A 811 -14.14 48.90 -28.39
N SER A 812 -13.31 47.89 -28.70
CA SER A 812 -13.66 46.79 -29.60
C SER A 812 -14.92 46.05 -29.14
N TRP A 813 -15.05 45.77 -27.85
CA TRP A 813 -16.20 45.08 -27.24
C TRP A 813 -17.51 45.84 -27.37
N MET A 814 -17.46 47.18 -27.37
CA MET A 814 -18.65 48.01 -27.62
C MET A 814 -19.20 47.81 -29.05
N LEU A 815 -18.35 47.50 -30.02
CA LEU A 815 -18.71 47.26 -31.42
C LEU A 815 -19.23 45.83 -31.70
N LEU A 816 -18.92 44.87 -30.83
CA LEU A 816 -19.34 43.48 -30.97
C LEU A 816 -20.82 43.27 -30.63
N LYS A 817 -21.45 42.24 -31.24
CA LYS A 817 -22.85 41.87 -31.02
C LYS A 817 -23.02 40.38 -30.73
N GLY A 818 -24.12 40.02 -30.06
CA GLY A 818 -24.50 38.63 -29.76
C GLY A 818 -23.48 37.90 -28.89
N LYS A 819 -23.36 36.57 -29.08
CA LYS A 819 -22.47 35.72 -28.27
C LYS A 819 -21.00 36.13 -28.32
N VAL A 820 -20.52 36.69 -29.44
CA VAL A 820 -19.12 37.14 -29.56
C VAL A 820 -18.81 38.28 -28.57
N LYS A 821 -19.79 39.16 -28.30
CA LYS A 821 -19.68 40.21 -27.28
C LYS A 821 -19.54 39.63 -25.87
N GLU A 822 -20.31 38.59 -25.54
CA GLU A 822 -20.22 37.93 -24.24
C GLU A 822 -18.85 37.26 -24.03
N TRP A 823 -18.35 36.57 -25.06
CA TRP A 823 -17.02 35.94 -25.01
C TRP A 823 -15.89 36.96 -24.96
N ALA A 824 -16.00 38.09 -25.67
CA ALA A 824 -15.03 39.17 -25.53
C ALA A 824 -14.99 39.76 -24.11
N ALA A 825 -16.14 39.84 -23.40
CA ALA A 825 -16.16 40.30 -22.00
C ALA A 825 -15.33 39.41 -21.07
N PHE A 826 -15.34 38.09 -21.27
CA PHE A 826 -14.52 37.16 -20.48
C PHE A 826 -13.03 37.36 -20.72
N TYR A 827 -12.61 37.51 -21.98
CA TYR A 827 -11.21 37.75 -22.31
C TYR A 827 -10.72 39.08 -21.71
N ILE A 828 -11.51 40.15 -21.85
CA ILE A 828 -11.17 41.46 -21.29
C ILE A 828 -11.04 41.38 -19.76
N SER A 829 -12.01 40.75 -19.09
CA SER A 829 -11.99 40.61 -17.64
C SER A 829 -10.74 39.88 -17.16
N GLY A 830 -10.40 38.74 -17.78
CA GLY A 830 -9.20 37.97 -17.43
C GLY A 830 -7.90 38.70 -17.76
N PHE A 831 -7.83 39.33 -18.94
CA PHE A 831 -6.68 40.12 -19.36
C PHE A 831 -6.45 41.32 -18.45
N SER A 832 -7.52 42.00 -18.02
CA SER A 832 -7.38 43.14 -17.12
C SER A 832 -6.93 42.75 -15.72
N MET A 833 -7.40 41.61 -15.19
CA MET A 833 -6.89 41.07 -13.92
C MET A 833 -5.40 40.71 -14.02
N LEU A 834 -4.97 40.07 -15.10
CA LEU A 834 -3.55 39.78 -15.34
C LEU A 834 -2.73 41.07 -15.41
N GLY A 835 -3.25 42.10 -16.06
CA GLY A 835 -2.60 43.40 -16.15
C GLY A 835 -2.42 44.10 -14.81
N ILE A 836 -3.45 44.13 -13.96
CA ILE A 836 -3.34 44.67 -12.59
C ILE A 836 -2.24 43.91 -11.83
N GLY A 837 -2.21 42.59 -11.97
CA GLY A 837 -1.18 41.75 -11.35
C GLY A 837 0.22 42.10 -11.83
N PHE A 838 0.44 42.19 -13.13
CA PHE A 838 1.73 42.54 -13.71
C PHE A 838 2.22 43.91 -13.22
N MET A 839 1.35 44.93 -13.24
CA MET A 839 1.69 46.27 -12.76
C MET A 839 2.10 46.30 -11.28
N CYS A 840 1.57 45.41 -10.43
CA CYS A 840 1.99 45.32 -9.02
C CYS A 840 3.44 44.88 -8.84
N PHE A 841 4.03 44.20 -9.82
CA PHE A 841 5.39 43.66 -9.75
C PHE A 841 6.39 44.43 -10.63
N THR A 842 5.93 45.44 -11.37
CA THR A 842 6.79 46.26 -12.24
C THR A 842 7.42 47.40 -11.44
N TYR A 843 8.75 47.46 -11.44
CA TYR A 843 9.54 48.51 -10.77
C TYR A 843 10.02 49.58 -11.77
N PRO A 844 9.96 50.88 -11.45
CA PRO A 844 9.59 51.49 -10.16
C PRO A 844 8.07 51.62 -9.92
N PHE A 845 7.60 51.14 -8.76
CA PHE A 845 6.19 51.23 -8.35
C PHE A 845 5.87 52.58 -7.66
N THR A 846 5.87 53.64 -8.47
CA THR A 846 5.65 55.02 -7.98
C THR A 846 4.19 55.27 -7.55
N GLN A 847 3.94 56.40 -6.86
CA GLN A 847 2.58 56.82 -6.51
C GLN A 847 1.64 56.92 -7.73
N LEU A 848 2.16 57.34 -8.90
CA LEU A 848 1.37 57.41 -10.12
C LEU A 848 1.00 56.00 -10.60
N VAL A 849 1.93 55.05 -10.58
CA VAL A 849 1.67 53.65 -10.93
C VAL A 849 0.66 53.04 -9.95
N PHE A 850 0.81 53.24 -8.64
CA PHE A 850 -0.15 52.79 -7.63
C PHE A 850 -1.56 53.34 -7.90
N THR A 851 -1.67 54.64 -8.18
CA THR A 851 -2.96 55.29 -8.47
C THR A 851 -3.59 54.72 -9.74
N VAL A 852 -2.81 54.52 -10.81
CA VAL A 852 -3.27 53.91 -12.06
C VAL A 852 -3.71 52.45 -11.81
N THR A 853 -2.97 51.66 -11.03
CA THR A 853 -3.33 50.28 -10.67
C THR A 853 -4.64 50.22 -9.89
N VAL A 854 -4.85 51.09 -8.91
CA VAL A 854 -6.11 51.15 -8.14
C VAL A 854 -7.27 51.58 -9.02
N LEU A 855 -7.10 52.62 -9.86
CA LEU A 855 -8.12 53.04 -10.81
C LEU A 855 -8.47 51.94 -11.81
N TYR A 856 -7.46 51.24 -12.33
CA TYR A 856 -7.64 50.12 -13.24
C TYR A 856 -8.37 48.94 -12.56
N GLY A 857 -8.06 48.67 -11.29
CA GLY A 857 -8.79 47.71 -10.45
C GLY A 857 -10.25 48.10 -10.24
N ILE A 858 -10.54 49.37 -9.96
CA ILE A 858 -11.91 49.88 -9.80
C ILE A 858 -12.68 49.77 -11.12
N VAL A 859 -12.09 50.20 -12.25
CA VAL A 859 -12.72 50.08 -13.58
C VAL A 859 -13.01 48.62 -13.91
N THR A 860 -12.10 47.71 -13.57
CA THR A 860 -12.30 46.26 -13.73
C THR A 860 -13.45 45.76 -12.87
N LEU A 861 -13.53 46.16 -11.59
CA LEU A 861 -14.64 45.82 -10.70
C LEU A 861 -15.99 46.32 -11.23
N LEU A 862 -16.05 47.57 -11.70
CA LEU A 862 -17.25 48.13 -12.32
C LEU A 862 -17.64 47.37 -13.60
N PHE A 863 -16.67 46.96 -14.41
CA PHE A 863 -16.90 46.14 -15.61
C PHE A 863 -17.44 44.74 -15.24
N LEU A 864 -16.95 44.12 -14.17
CA LEU A 864 -17.42 42.83 -13.67
C LEU A 864 -18.86 42.92 -13.15
N HIS A 865 -19.16 43.92 -12.30
CA HIS A 865 -20.51 44.15 -11.78
C HIS A 865 -21.50 44.42 -12.92
N LYS A 866 -21.11 45.21 -13.93
CA LYS A 866 -21.95 45.47 -15.12
C LYS A 866 -22.25 44.20 -15.92
N ASN A 867 -21.32 43.25 -15.98
CA ASN A 867 -21.47 42.00 -16.73
C ASN A 867 -21.97 40.81 -15.88
N LYS A 868 -22.35 41.03 -14.60
CA LYS A 868 -22.77 39.99 -13.65
C LYS A 868 -21.73 38.88 -13.46
N LEU A 869 -20.47 39.29 -13.32
CA LEU A 869 -19.31 38.41 -13.10
C LEU A 869 -18.74 38.61 -11.68
N ASP A 870 -19.63 38.78 -10.69
CA ASP A 870 -19.29 39.17 -9.32
C ASP A 870 -18.35 38.20 -8.60
N VAL A 871 -18.41 36.91 -8.95
CA VAL A 871 -17.49 35.86 -8.46
C VAL A 871 -16.03 36.22 -8.71
N LEU A 872 -15.75 36.85 -9.86
CA LEU A 872 -14.38 37.23 -10.22
C LEU A 872 -13.92 38.49 -9.49
N GLY A 873 -14.79 39.20 -8.77
CA GLY A 873 -14.48 40.43 -8.05
C GLY A 873 -13.44 40.25 -6.93
N PHE A 874 -13.27 39.03 -6.42
CA PHE A 874 -12.21 38.71 -5.45
C PHE A 874 -10.80 38.97 -6.00
N VAL A 875 -10.54 38.63 -7.26
CA VAL A 875 -9.21 38.73 -7.86
C VAL A 875 -8.70 40.18 -7.91
N PRO A 876 -9.41 41.17 -8.50
CA PRO A 876 -8.94 42.55 -8.51
C PRO A 876 -8.87 43.15 -7.09
N LEU A 877 -9.74 42.78 -6.15
CA LEU A 877 -9.63 43.24 -4.75
C LEU A 877 -8.37 42.70 -4.07
N LEU A 878 -8.03 41.43 -4.30
CA LEU A 878 -6.80 40.83 -3.81
C LEU A 878 -5.55 41.52 -4.41
N LEU A 879 -5.59 41.85 -5.70
CA LEU A 879 -4.49 42.56 -6.36
C LEU A 879 -4.36 44.01 -5.87
N ILE A 880 -5.47 44.69 -5.56
CA ILE A 880 -5.45 46.01 -4.91
C ILE A 880 -4.81 45.91 -3.51
N PHE A 881 -5.08 44.84 -2.75
CA PHE A 881 -4.42 44.59 -1.47
C PHE A 881 -2.90 44.44 -1.63
N PHE A 882 -2.43 43.66 -2.61
CA PHE A 882 -1.00 43.54 -2.91
C PHE A 882 -0.38 44.86 -3.35
N ALA A 883 -1.05 45.61 -4.25
CA ALA A 883 -0.62 46.95 -4.64
C ALA A 883 -0.49 47.90 -3.43
N SER A 884 -1.37 47.76 -2.45
CA SER A 884 -1.33 48.57 -1.22
C SER A 884 -0.17 48.20 -0.31
N ILE A 885 0.19 46.91 -0.23
CA ILE A 885 1.37 46.45 0.51
C ILE A 885 2.65 46.93 -0.17
N GLU A 886 2.76 46.75 -1.49
CA GLU A 886 3.96 47.16 -2.25
C GLU A 886 4.19 48.67 -2.12
N PHE A 887 3.11 49.46 -2.25
CA PHE A 887 3.17 50.90 -2.02
C PHE A 887 3.55 51.24 -0.58
N ALA A 888 3.00 50.55 0.42
CA ALA A 888 3.34 50.76 1.83
C ALA A 888 4.82 50.45 2.11
N ALA A 889 5.35 49.35 1.54
CA ALA A 889 6.75 48.94 1.69
C ALA A 889 7.73 49.94 1.04
N GLY A 890 7.35 50.53 -0.11
CA GLY A 890 8.15 51.56 -0.79
C GLY A 890 7.95 52.98 -0.24
N SER A 891 7.01 53.19 0.69
CA SER A 891 6.70 54.51 1.26
C SER A 891 7.55 54.84 2.50
N SER A 892 7.71 56.13 2.81
CA SER A 892 8.39 56.60 4.03
C SER A 892 7.46 56.72 5.25
N PHE A 893 6.34 56.01 5.27
CA PHE A 893 5.36 56.11 6.36
C PHE A 893 5.80 55.37 7.63
N SER A 894 5.41 55.89 8.79
CA SER A 894 5.65 55.21 10.08
C SER A 894 4.82 53.93 10.20
N ASP A 895 5.35 52.92 10.89
CA ASP A 895 4.67 51.65 11.12
C ASP A 895 3.29 51.80 11.80
N THR A 896 3.16 52.79 12.69
CA THR A 896 1.88 53.07 13.36
C THR A 896 0.83 53.56 12.36
N LEU A 897 1.24 54.39 11.39
CA LEU A 897 0.36 54.87 10.33
C LEU A 897 -0.04 53.72 9.39
N ILE A 898 0.89 52.85 9.02
CA ILE A 898 0.61 51.67 8.19
C ILE A 898 -0.36 50.72 8.92
N PHE A 899 -0.16 50.47 10.21
CA PHE A 899 -1.06 49.67 11.04
C PHE A 899 -2.48 50.24 11.09
N ILE A 900 -2.62 51.56 11.30
CA ILE A 900 -3.93 52.24 11.31
C ILE A 900 -4.56 52.21 9.91
N ALA A 901 -3.79 52.47 8.86
CA ALA A 901 -4.27 52.45 7.47
C ALA A 901 -4.75 51.05 7.05
N ALA A 902 -4.04 49.99 7.45
CA ALA A 902 -4.46 48.61 7.22
C ALA A 902 -5.75 48.28 7.97
N GLY A 903 -5.87 48.66 9.25
CA GLY A 903 -7.11 48.50 10.02
C GLY A 903 -8.29 49.24 9.39
N ALA A 904 -8.08 50.49 8.97
CA ALA A 904 -9.09 51.30 8.30
C ALA A 904 -9.52 50.69 6.95
N ALA A 905 -8.56 50.27 6.12
CA ALA A 905 -8.83 49.60 4.85
C ALA A 905 -9.63 48.30 5.06
N GLY A 906 -9.27 47.49 6.06
CA GLY A 906 -10.03 46.29 6.44
C GLY A 906 -11.48 46.62 6.82
N LEU A 907 -11.71 47.63 7.65
CA LEU A 907 -13.05 48.07 8.03
C LEU A 907 -13.87 48.62 6.86
N VAL A 908 -13.24 49.38 5.94
CA VAL A 908 -13.89 49.85 4.70
C VAL A 908 -14.36 48.68 3.85
N HIS A 909 -13.55 47.61 3.74
CA HIS A 909 -13.93 46.40 3.02
C HIS A 909 -15.08 45.63 3.71
N VAL A 910 -15.09 45.54 5.05
CA VAL A 910 -16.23 44.96 5.79
C VAL A 910 -17.51 45.77 5.54
N ALA A 911 -17.43 47.10 5.53
CA ALA A 911 -18.56 47.98 5.27
C ALA A 911 -19.06 47.86 3.82
N ALA A 912 -18.15 47.88 2.84
CA ALA A 912 -18.46 47.69 1.43
C ALA A 912 -19.12 46.32 1.18
N GLY A 913 -18.59 45.25 1.77
CA GLY A 913 -19.17 43.91 1.66
C GLY A 913 -20.59 43.82 2.21
N LYS A 914 -20.84 44.45 3.36
CA LYS A 914 -22.18 44.53 3.97
C LYS A 914 -23.16 45.39 3.16
N TYR A 915 -22.67 46.42 2.46
CA TYR A 915 -23.49 47.29 1.62
C TYR A 915 -23.84 46.65 0.27
N VAL A 916 -22.86 46.01 -0.38
CA VAL A 916 -23.02 45.39 -1.71
C VAL A 916 -23.77 44.06 -1.62
N TYR A 917 -23.54 43.26 -0.57
CA TYR A 917 -24.08 41.89 -0.46
C TYR A 917 -24.95 41.69 0.79
N SER A 918 -26.18 41.18 0.59
CA SER A 918 -27.10 40.88 1.69
C SER A 918 -26.73 39.59 2.46
N LYS A 919 -26.13 38.61 1.78
CA LYS A 919 -25.60 37.36 2.34
C LYS A 919 -24.14 37.20 1.94
N LEU A 920 -23.38 36.41 2.70
CA LEU A 920 -21.98 36.10 2.32
C LEU A 920 -21.87 35.28 1.02
N TYR A 921 -22.91 34.50 0.74
CA TYR A 921 -22.99 33.63 -0.42
C TYR A 921 -24.47 33.49 -0.83
N GLN A 922 -24.78 33.73 -2.10
CA GLN A 922 -26.12 33.53 -2.67
C GLN A 922 -26.04 32.96 -4.08
N GLY A 923 -26.83 31.92 -4.35
CA GLY A 923 -26.93 31.26 -5.65
C GLY A 923 -26.26 29.88 -5.69
N ILE A 924 -26.94 28.89 -6.25
CA ILE A 924 -26.39 27.55 -6.54
C ILE A 924 -26.65 27.28 -8.03
N GLY A 925 -25.59 27.00 -8.80
CA GLY A 925 -25.69 26.54 -10.19
C GLY A 925 -24.98 27.42 -11.22
N ASP A 926 -25.58 28.55 -11.60
CA ASP A 926 -25.10 29.40 -12.69
C ASP A 926 -24.02 30.39 -12.22
N PHE A 927 -22.86 30.40 -12.90
CA PHE A 927 -21.71 31.26 -12.59
C PHE A 927 -22.07 32.75 -12.56
N LYS A 928 -23.05 33.18 -13.37
CA LYS A 928 -23.54 34.58 -13.40
C LYS A 928 -24.57 34.93 -12.32
N LYS A 929 -25.05 33.94 -11.55
CA LYS A 929 -25.99 34.11 -10.44
C LYS A 929 -25.34 33.89 -9.07
N LEU A 930 -24.04 33.61 -9.08
CA LEU A 930 -23.26 33.34 -7.90
C LEU A 930 -22.74 34.67 -7.35
N GLU A 931 -23.29 35.09 -6.21
CA GLU A 931 -22.88 36.31 -5.52
C GLU A 931 -22.08 35.91 -4.27
N ILE A 932 -20.81 36.31 -4.21
CA ILE A 932 -19.91 36.06 -3.09
C ILE A 932 -19.39 37.41 -2.59
N ASP A 933 -19.52 37.65 -1.28
CA ASP A 933 -18.98 38.85 -0.64
C ASP A 933 -17.45 38.81 -0.54
N SER A 934 -16.81 39.17 -1.65
CA SER A 934 -15.36 39.19 -1.79
C SER A 934 -14.71 40.29 -0.96
N TYR A 935 -15.43 41.38 -0.65
CA TYR A 935 -14.91 42.49 0.16
C TYR A 935 -14.70 42.05 1.61
N THR A 936 -15.68 41.36 2.21
CA THR A 936 -15.52 40.83 3.57
C THR A 936 -14.38 39.81 3.65
N ILE A 937 -14.15 39.00 2.61
CA ILE A 937 -13.02 38.05 2.58
C ILE A 937 -11.67 38.80 2.57
N VAL A 938 -11.50 39.79 1.70
CA VAL A 938 -10.25 40.57 1.60
C VAL A 938 -9.98 41.41 2.85
N SER A 939 -11.02 41.81 3.60
CA SER A 939 -10.82 42.51 4.88
C SER A 939 -9.96 41.74 5.90
N PHE A 940 -10.05 40.41 5.92
CA PHE A 940 -9.23 39.57 6.80
C PHE A 940 -7.74 39.65 6.46
N LEU A 941 -7.38 39.88 5.20
CA LEU A 941 -5.99 40.03 4.78
C LEU A 941 -5.39 41.31 5.33
N TYR A 942 -6.15 42.41 5.32
CA TYR A 942 -5.76 43.66 5.96
C TYR A 942 -5.58 43.52 7.47
N PHE A 943 -6.51 42.85 8.17
CA PHE A 943 -6.34 42.58 9.61
C PHE A 943 -5.16 41.65 9.91
N THR A 944 -4.86 40.70 9.02
CA THR A 944 -3.69 39.83 9.16
C THR A 944 -2.40 40.61 8.95
N TYR A 945 -2.36 41.53 7.98
CA TYR A 945 -1.22 42.40 7.73
C TYR A 945 -0.87 43.27 8.95
N MET A 946 -1.86 43.66 9.76
CA MET A 946 -1.63 44.40 11.01
C MET A 946 -0.72 43.64 12.00
N TYR A 947 -0.66 42.31 11.99
CA TYR A 947 0.23 41.55 12.89
C TYR A 947 1.71 41.89 12.68
N GLN A 948 2.12 42.33 11.48
CA GLN A 948 3.52 42.72 11.23
C GLN A 948 3.99 43.90 12.10
N PHE A 949 3.06 44.68 12.64
CA PHE A 949 3.33 45.86 13.45
C PHE A 949 2.82 45.72 14.89
N ALA A 950 2.27 44.56 15.26
CA ALA A 950 1.61 44.32 16.55
C ALA A 950 2.56 44.35 17.76
N ASP A 951 3.87 44.12 17.53
CA ASP A 951 4.88 44.10 18.59
C ASP A 951 5.36 45.49 19.03
N LYS A 952 4.98 46.55 18.31
CA LYS A 952 5.46 47.92 18.56
C LYS A 952 4.90 48.53 19.85
N ALA A 953 3.71 48.10 20.29
CA ALA A 953 3.07 48.59 21.52
C ALA A 953 2.13 47.57 22.16
N LEU A 954 1.96 47.61 23.49
CA LEU A 954 1.13 46.68 24.26
C LEU A 954 -0.34 46.64 23.78
N TRP A 955 -0.88 47.80 23.39
CA TRP A 955 -2.26 47.92 22.92
C TRP A 955 -2.45 47.45 21.47
N MET A 956 -1.38 47.37 20.66
CA MET A 956 -1.45 46.90 19.27
C MET A 956 -1.55 45.38 19.19
N ALA A 957 -1.01 44.66 20.17
CA ALA A 957 -0.93 43.21 20.20
C ALA A 957 -2.29 42.47 20.10
N PRO A 958 -3.32 42.82 20.89
CA PRO A 958 -4.60 42.10 20.84
C PRO A 958 -5.52 42.57 19.70
N LEU A 959 -5.26 43.73 19.07
CA LEU A 959 -6.19 44.36 18.13
C LEU A 959 -6.45 43.57 16.84
N PRO A 960 -5.45 43.01 16.15
CA PRO A 960 -5.68 42.20 14.95
C PRO A 960 -6.61 41.01 15.23
N GLY A 961 -6.34 40.24 16.29
CA GLY A 961 -7.17 39.11 16.71
C GLY A 961 -8.58 39.52 17.11
N LEU A 962 -8.72 40.68 17.75
CA LEU A 962 -10.01 41.26 18.13
C LEU A 962 -10.82 41.70 16.91
N PHE A 963 -10.21 42.37 15.92
CA PHE A 963 -10.89 42.74 14.68
C PHE A 963 -11.32 41.51 13.85
N ILE A 964 -10.51 40.45 13.82
CA ILE A 964 -10.89 39.18 13.20
C ILE A 964 -12.09 38.56 13.94
N ALA A 965 -12.04 38.49 15.28
CA ALA A 965 -13.13 37.94 16.09
C ALA A 965 -14.45 38.72 15.91
N ILE A 966 -14.39 40.05 15.90
CA ILE A 966 -15.54 40.94 15.64
C ILE A 966 -16.07 40.70 14.22
N THR A 967 -15.21 40.65 13.22
CA THR A 967 -15.62 40.47 11.82
C THR A 967 -16.35 39.14 11.63
N VAL A 968 -15.84 38.04 12.21
CA VAL A 968 -16.50 36.72 12.21
C VAL A 968 -17.83 36.77 12.94
N TRP A 969 -17.89 37.42 14.11
CA TRP A 969 -19.13 37.56 14.88
C TRP A 969 -20.23 38.34 14.12
N LEU A 970 -19.86 39.42 13.44
CA LEU A 970 -20.78 40.23 12.63
C LEU A 970 -21.40 39.46 11.46
N GLN A 971 -20.80 38.34 11.03
CA GLN A 971 -21.38 37.50 9.97
C GLN A 971 -22.49 36.57 10.45
N LYS A 972 -22.76 36.48 11.76
CA LYS A 972 -23.77 35.58 12.33
C LYS A 972 -25.16 35.73 11.69
N SER A 973 -25.56 36.94 11.30
CA SER A 973 -26.85 37.21 10.65
C SER A 973 -26.84 37.06 9.13
N ARG A 974 -25.66 36.87 8.51
CA ARG A 974 -25.45 36.78 7.05
C ARG A 974 -25.14 35.35 6.59
N VAL A 975 -25.14 34.38 7.51
CA VAL A 975 -24.93 32.94 7.29
C VAL A 975 -26.20 32.16 7.58
N ASP A 976 -26.44 31.07 6.84
CA ASP A 976 -27.60 30.21 7.04
C ASP A 976 -27.69 29.59 8.44
N ARG A 977 -28.91 29.37 8.93
CA ARG A 977 -29.18 28.81 10.28
C ARG A 977 -28.52 27.44 10.53
N ALA A 978 -28.23 26.68 9.47
CA ALA A 978 -27.55 25.40 9.55
C ALA A 978 -26.06 25.53 9.94
N ILE A 979 -25.43 26.68 9.66
CA ILE A 979 -24.00 26.92 9.95
C ILE A 979 -23.86 28.01 11.04
N GLY A 980 -24.89 28.84 11.25
CA GLY A 980 -24.86 29.96 12.20
C GLY A 980 -24.58 29.61 13.67
N PHE A 981 -24.70 28.34 14.09
CA PHE A 981 -24.28 27.90 15.43
C PHE A 981 -22.77 27.65 15.55
N PHE A 982 -22.05 27.44 14.43
CA PHE A 982 -20.59 27.35 14.42
C PHE A 982 -19.91 28.71 14.55
N VAL A 983 -20.59 29.81 14.17
CA VAL A 983 -20.01 31.16 14.23
C VAL A 983 -19.59 31.53 15.67
N PRO A 984 -20.42 31.39 16.71
CA PRO A 984 -19.98 31.61 18.10
C PRO A 984 -18.86 30.67 18.57
N ALA A 985 -18.84 29.42 18.09
CA ALA A 985 -17.79 28.47 18.42
C ALA A 985 -16.44 28.88 17.81
N ALA A 986 -16.45 29.30 16.54
CA ALA A 986 -15.27 29.83 15.85
C ALA A 986 -14.76 31.12 16.51
N THR A 987 -15.65 32.06 16.86
CA THR A 987 -15.27 33.26 17.61
C THR A 987 -14.60 32.92 18.93
N GLY A 988 -15.12 31.92 19.68
CA GLY A 988 -14.52 31.50 20.96
C GLY A 988 -13.12 30.91 20.83
N VAL A 989 -12.84 30.19 19.73
CA VAL A 989 -11.48 29.69 19.45
C VAL A 989 -10.54 30.85 19.08
N ILE A 990 -10.99 31.77 18.22
CA ILE A 990 -10.19 32.93 17.79
C ILE A 990 -9.84 33.84 18.97
N LEU A 991 -10.72 33.96 19.97
CA LEU A 991 -10.48 34.73 21.19
C LEU A 991 -9.32 34.23 22.06
N LEU A 992 -8.84 32.99 21.87
CA LEU A 992 -7.62 32.54 22.55
C LEU A 992 -6.37 33.25 22.06
N GLN A 993 -6.31 33.68 20.79
CA GLN A 993 -5.15 34.39 20.26
C GLN A 993 -4.89 35.70 21.02
N PRO A 994 -5.84 36.64 21.17
CA PRO A 994 -5.59 37.87 21.91
C PRO A 994 -5.36 37.61 23.41
N TYR A 995 -5.87 36.51 23.98
CA TYR A 995 -5.57 36.11 25.36
C TYR A 995 -4.10 35.71 25.54
N TYR A 996 -3.59 34.81 24.69
CA TYR A 996 -2.20 34.34 24.80
C TYR A 996 -1.19 35.44 24.47
N GLU A 997 -1.53 36.30 23.51
CA GLU A 997 -0.70 37.46 23.17
C GLU A 997 -0.61 38.47 24.32
N PHE A 998 -1.71 38.62 25.07
CA PHE A 998 -1.74 39.49 26.25
C PHE A 998 -0.98 38.86 27.42
N ILE A 999 -1.23 37.59 27.76
CA ILE A 999 -0.61 36.93 28.92
C ILE A 999 0.89 36.70 28.73
N GLY A 1000 1.34 36.46 27.50
CA GLY A 1000 2.77 36.30 27.16
C GLY A 1000 3.60 37.58 27.36
N ARG A 1001 2.95 38.73 27.56
CA ARG A 1001 3.61 40.02 27.86
C ARG A 1001 3.56 40.38 29.35
N PHE A 1002 2.97 39.54 30.20
CA PHE A 1002 2.96 39.66 31.66
C PHE A 1002 3.90 38.63 32.31
N ASP A 1003 4.50 38.99 33.45
CA ASP A 1003 5.39 38.11 34.20
C ASP A 1003 4.59 37.28 35.23
N ILE A 1004 4.56 35.94 35.07
CA ILE A 1004 3.78 35.00 35.88
C ILE A 1004 4.74 34.17 36.75
N PRO A 1005 4.45 33.96 38.06
CA PRO A 1005 5.28 33.11 38.91
C PRO A 1005 5.46 31.68 38.36
N ALA A 1006 6.68 31.15 38.38
CA ALA A 1006 7.04 29.84 37.81
C ALA A 1006 6.20 28.65 38.32
N LEU A 1007 5.70 28.73 39.56
CA LEU A 1007 4.82 27.70 40.15
C LEU A 1007 3.45 27.59 39.44
N PHE A 1008 2.98 28.66 38.79
CA PHE A 1008 1.65 28.72 38.15
C PHE A 1008 1.71 28.97 36.64
N GLU A 1009 2.91 29.13 36.09
CA GLU A 1009 3.12 29.47 34.70
C GLU A 1009 2.46 28.41 33.81
N ARG A 1010 2.74 27.12 34.06
CA ARG A 1010 2.23 26.03 33.22
C ARG A 1010 0.71 25.89 33.27
N GLU A 1011 0.09 26.13 34.42
CA GLU A 1011 -1.35 26.13 34.60
C GLU A 1011 -2.02 27.29 33.84
N ALA A 1012 -1.44 28.49 33.89
CA ALA A 1012 -1.98 29.68 33.21
C ALA A 1012 -2.03 29.53 31.68
N TRP A 1013 -1.07 28.77 31.11
CA TRP A 1013 -1.02 28.44 29.69
C TRP A 1013 -1.95 27.30 29.29
N VAL A 1014 -2.17 26.29 30.15
CA VAL A 1014 -2.83 25.04 29.74
C VAL A 1014 -4.30 24.96 30.16
N LEU A 1015 -4.73 25.58 31.27
CA LEU A 1015 -6.12 25.55 31.74
C LEU A 1015 -7.15 26.23 30.80
N PRO A 1016 -6.82 27.31 30.06
CA PRO A 1016 -7.74 27.90 29.08
C PRO A 1016 -8.20 26.93 27.99
N LEU A 1017 -7.42 25.88 27.67
CA LEU A 1017 -7.82 24.82 26.74
C LEU A 1017 -8.94 23.94 27.30
N VAL A 1018 -8.93 23.68 28.61
CA VAL A 1018 -10.01 22.96 29.30
C VAL A 1018 -11.28 23.83 29.34
N ALA A 1019 -11.13 25.14 29.59
CA ALA A 1019 -12.23 26.11 29.52
C ALA A 1019 -12.83 26.20 28.10
N LEU A 1020 -12.00 26.19 27.07
CA LEU A 1020 -12.44 26.14 25.67
C LEU A 1020 -13.24 24.86 25.38
N ALA A 1021 -12.77 23.69 25.83
CA ALA A 1021 -13.50 22.43 25.62
C ALA A 1021 -14.90 22.45 26.26
N ILE A 1022 -15.04 23.11 27.42
CA ILE A 1022 -16.32 23.33 28.09
C ILE A 1022 -17.18 24.34 27.31
N PHE A 1023 -16.60 25.47 26.88
CA PHE A 1023 -17.30 26.50 26.10
C PHE A 1023 -17.82 25.95 24.77
N LEU A 1024 -17.01 25.18 24.04
CA LEU A 1024 -17.40 24.54 22.79
C LEU A 1024 -18.61 23.62 22.99
N ARG A 1025 -18.63 22.83 24.06
CA ARG A 1025 -19.79 21.98 24.39
C ARG A 1025 -21.07 22.80 24.61
N ARG A 1026 -20.96 24.00 25.19
CA ARG A 1026 -22.08 24.93 25.43
C ARG A 1026 -22.51 25.67 24.16
N ALA A 1027 -21.56 26.20 23.38
CA ALA A 1027 -21.81 26.92 22.13
C ALA A 1027 -22.49 26.03 21.08
N MET A 1028 -22.13 24.74 21.06
CA MET A 1028 -22.69 23.75 20.14
C MET A 1028 -24.06 23.19 20.56
N LYS A 1029 -24.61 23.63 21.72
CA LYS A 1029 -25.94 23.26 22.24
C LYS A 1029 -26.23 21.74 22.22
N GLY A 1030 -25.21 20.92 22.52
CA GLY A 1030 -25.35 19.45 22.54
C GLY A 1030 -25.35 18.76 21.17
N ARG A 1031 -25.10 19.48 20.07
CA ARG A 1031 -24.85 18.87 18.75
C ARG A 1031 -23.40 18.36 18.69
N TYR A 1032 -23.17 17.26 17.96
CA TYR A 1032 -21.85 16.62 17.81
C TYR A 1032 -21.22 16.18 19.15
N LEU A 1033 -22.01 15.49 19.98
CA LEU A 1033 -21.57 14.96 21.29
C LEU A 1033 -20.31 14.08 21.19
N ASN A 1034 -20.20 13.24 20.15
CA ASN A 1034 -19.03 12.37 19.97
C ASN A 1034 -17.76 13.19 19.70
N VAL A 1035 -17.84 14.22 18.85
CA VAL A 1035 -16.70 15.09 18.50
C VAL A 1035 -16.27 15.93 19.69
N THR A 1036 -17.23 16.57 20.36
CA THR A 1036 -16.96 17.38 21.57
C THR A 1036 -16.43 16.52 22.72
N SER A 1037 -16.90 15.27 22.86
CA SER A 1037 -16.35 14.29 23.82
C SER A 1037 -14.91 13.90 23.47
N ASN A 1038 -14.60 13.62 22.20
CA ASN A 1038 -13.24 13.29 21.78
C ASN A 1038 -12.27 14.46 21.96
N LEU A 1039 -12.71 15.69 21.64
CA LEU A 1039 -11.94 16.91 21.92
C LEU A 1039 -11.69 17.08 23.42
N GLN A 1040 -12.66 16.74 24.26
CA GLN A 1040 -12.49 16.76 25.71
C GLN A 1040 -11.46 15.71 26.19
N TRP A 1041 -11.46 14.49 25.64
CA TRP A 1041 -10.41 13.50 25.89
C TRP A 1041 -9.02 14.01 25.48
N ALA A 1042 -8.92 14.59 24.28
CA ALA A 1042 -7.67 15.10 23.74
C ALA A 1042 -7.12 16.27 24.57
N ALA A 1043 -7.97 17.25 24.90
CA ALA A 1043 -7.58 18.39 25.74
C ALA A 1043 -7.09 17.92 27.12
N LEU A 1044 -7.81 17.02 27.79
CA LEU A 1044 -7.40 16.49 29.09
C LEU A 1044 -6.10 15.68 29.03
N LEU A 1045 -5.90 14.88 27.98
CA LEU A 1045 -4.69 14.10 27.81
C LEU A 1045 -3.48 14.99 27.54
N ILE A 1046 -3.61 15.99 26.66
CA ILE A 1046 -2.53 16.96 26.37
C ILE A 1046 -2.19 17.74 27.62
N THR A 1047 -3.20 18.23 28.36
CA THR A 1047 -3.00 18.91 29.64
C THR A 1047 -2.26 18.01 30.63
N ALA A 1048 -2.66 16.74 30.76
CA ALA A 1048 -2.01 15.81 31.67
C ALA A 1048 -0.54 15.54 31.31
N ILE A 1049 -0.23 15.37 30.01
CA ILE A 1049 1.15 15.15 29.55
C ILE A 1049 2.03 16.37 29.83
N LEU A 1050 1.53 17.59 29.54
CA LEU A 1050 2.28 18.82 29.76
C LEU A 1050 2.58 19.05 31.25
N LEU A 1051 1.63 18.72 32.13
CA LEU A 1051 1.84 18.79 33.59
C LEU A 1051 2.77 17.68 34.10
N ILE A 1052 2.75 16.47 33.52
CA ILE A 1052 3.73 15.41 33.83
C ILE A 1052 5.14 15.85 33.44
N GLN A 1053 5.29 16.43 32.25
CA GLN A 1053 6.58 16.92 31.77
C GLN A 1053 7.17 17.96 32.72
N ASP A 1054 6.33 18.89 33.18
CA ASP A 1054 6.72 19.94 34.13
C ASP A 1054 7.17 19.36 35.47
N GLY A 1055 6.38 18.44 36.05
CA GLY A 1055 6.73 17.76 37.30
C GLY A 1055 7.98 16.86 37.22
N LEU A 1056 8.32 16.35 36.03
CA LEU A 1056 9.58 15.63 35.81
C LEU A 1056 10.77 16.58 35.70
N ALA A 1057 10.58 17.78 35.13
CA ALA A 1057 11.64 18.76 34.92
C ALA A 1057 12.04 19.47 36.22
N SER A 1058 11.07 19.82 37.05
CA SER A 1058 11.29 20.56 38.29
C SER A 1058 11.85 19.70 39.45
N SER A 1059 11.58 18.38 39.44
CA SER A 1059 11.94 17.43 40.50
C SER A 1059 11.52 17.86 41.91
N THR A 1060 10.51 18.73 42.04
CA THR A 1060 10.01 19.18 43.33
C THR A 1060 8.87 18.29 43.83
N VAL A 1061 8.76 18.17 45.16
CA VAL A 1061 7.63 17.47 45.80
C VAL A 1061 6.31 18.20 45.54
N TYR A 1062 6.33 19.53 45.34
CA TYR A 1062 5.13 20.35 45.14
C TYR A 1062 4.46 20.07 43.80
N ASP A 1063 5.22 19.88 42.71
CA ASP A 1063 4.65 19.57 41.39
C ASP A 1063 4.11 18.14 41.33
N ALA A 1064 4.79 17.20 42.01
CA ALA A 1064 4.30 15.84 42.20
C ALA A 1064 2.97 15.80 42.97
N LEU A 1065 2.78 16.72 43.93
CA LEU A 1065 1.55 16.86 44.71
C LEU A 1065 0.44 17.57 43.91
N ILE A 1066 0.74 18.62 43.15
CA ILE A 1066 -0.24 19.29 42.27
C ILE A 1066 -0.74 18.31 41.19
N LEU A 1067 0.16 17.55 40.57
CA LEU A 1067 -0.20 16.51 39.60
C LEU A 1067 -0.96 15.33 40.24
N GLY A 1068 -0.52 14.89 41.43
CA GLY A 1068 -1.18 13.83 42.19
C GLY A 1068 -2.60 14.21 42.64
N THR A 1069 -2.80 15.45 43.08
CA THR A 1069 -4.12 15.97 43.49
C THR A 1069 -5.03 16.20 42.29
N LEU A 1070 -4.55 16.81 41.20
CA LEU A 1070 -5.33 16.99 39.97
C LEU A 1070 -5.73 15.64 39.33
N SER A 1071 -4.85 14.64 39.32
CA SER A 1071 -5.14 13.30 38.79
C SER A 1071 -6.10 12.49 39.68
N LEU A 1072 -5.99 12.62 41.01
CA LEU A 1072 -6.95 12.04 41.95
C LEU A 1072 -8.32 12.71 41.83
N VAL A 1073 -8.39 14.05 41.76
CA VAL A 1073 -9.64 14.79 41.53
C VAL A 1073 -10.27 14.39 40.19
N SER A 1074 -9.46 14.19 39.15
CA SER A 1074 -9.92 13.70 37.85
C SER A 1074 -10.47 12.27 37.95
N LEU A 1075 -9.75 11.33 38.58
CA LEU A 1075 -10.19 9.94 38.78
C LEU A 1075 -11.52 9.86 39.56
N LEU A 1076 -11.63 10.63 40.65
CA LEU A 1076 -12.83 10.70 41.48
C LEU A 1076 -14.00 11.36 40.74
N THR A 1077 -13.76 12.49 40.06
CA THR A 1077 -14.79 13.18 39.24
C THR A 1077 -15.30 12.29 38.12
N GLY A 1078 -14.42 11.52 37.47
CA GLY A 1078 -14.78 10.54 36.44
C GLY A 1078 -15.64 9.39 36.98
N MET A 1079 -15.35 8.94 38.20
CA MET A 1079 -16.14 7.91 38.88
C MET A 1079 -17.52 8.43 39.32
N PHE A 1080 -17.60 9.63 39.92
CA PHE A 1080 -18.86 10.20 40.42
C PHE A 1080 -19.78 10.71 39.31
N LEU A 1081 -19.25 11.47 38.34
CA LEU A 1081 -20.01 12.02 37.22
C LEU A 1081 -20.16 11.03 36.05
N ARG A 1082 -19.60 9.81 36.17
CA ARG A 1082 -19.62 8.75 35.15
C ARG A 1082 -19.02 9.18 33.81
N ILE A 1083 -18.01 10.05 33.83
CA ILE A 1083 -17.32 10.54 32.64
C ILE A 1083 -16.03 9.74 32.44
N LYS A 1084 -15.99 8.92 31.38
CA LYS A 1084 -14.89 7.97 31.11
C LYS A 1084 -13.53 8.65 30.96
N SER A 1085 -13.47 9.85 30.36
CA SER A 1085 -12.22 10.58 30.11
C SER A 1085 -11.46 10.87 31.40
N TYR A 1086 -12.15 11.45 32.37
CA TYR A 1086 -11.56 11.80 33.65
C TYR A 1086 -11.12 10.55 34.45
N PHE A 1087 -11.88 9.44 34.40
CA PHE A 1087 -11.53 8.20 35.13
C PHE A 1087 -10.26 7.52 34.60
N PHE A 1088 -10.19 7.23 33.30
CA PHE A 1088 -9.05 6.50 32.74
C PHE A 1088 -7.78 7.35 32.67
N ILE A 1089 -7.90 8.64 32.31
CA ILE A 1089 -6.74 9.54 32.29
C ILE A 1089 -6.23 9.73 33.73
N GLY A 1090 -7.12 9.95 34.70
CA GLY A 1090 -6.74 10.03 36.11
C GLY A 1090 -6.01 8.78 36.61
N ALA A 1091 -6.52 7.58 36.30
CA ALA A 1091 -5.89 6.32 36.71
C ALA A 1091 -4.53 6.06 36.04
N GLY A 1092 -4.43 6.33 34.73
CA GLY A 1092 -3.19 6.17 33.99
C GLY A 1092 -2.10 7.13 34.46
N VAL A 1093 -2.45 8.41 34.62
CA VAL A 1093 -1.52 9.45 35.12
C VAL A 1093 -1.05 9.11 36.54
N LEU A 1094 -1.94 8.61 37.39
CA LEU A 1094 -1.59 8.22 38.76
C LEU A 1094 -0.63 7.01 38.81
N LEU A 1095 -0.88 5.96 38.02
CA LEU A 1095 0.03 4.80 37.91
C LEU A 1095 1.39 5.18 37.33
N LEU A 1096 1.38 6.03 36.31
CA LEU A 1096 2.59 6.52 35.66
C LEU A 1096 3.40 7.40 36.63
N ASN A 1097 2.73 8.27 37.39
CA ASN A 1097 3.35 9.10 38.43
C ASN A 1097 4.09 8.22 39.45
N VAL A 1098 3.47 7.09 39.88
CA VAL A 1098 4.10 6.10 40.78
C VAL A 1098 5.30 5.42 40.13
N PHE A 1099 5.16 4.91 38.91
CA PHE A 1099 6.25 4.20 38.23
C PHE A 1099 7.48 5.10 38.01
N LEU A 1100 7.27 6.32 37.52
CA LEU A 1100 8.34 7.26 37.19
C LEU A 1100 9.05 7.79 38.44
N GLN A 1101 8.31 8.05 39.52
CA GLN A 1101 8.90 8.57 40.75
C GLN A 1101 9.56 7.49 41.63
N THR A 1102 9.35 6.19 41.37
CA THR A 1102 9.99 5.10 42.13
C THR A 1102 11.53 5.07 42.00
N ARG A 1103 12.06 5.50 40.85
CA ARG A 1103 13.50 5.41 40.52
C ARG A 1103 14.39 6.34 41.38
N PRO A 1104 14.08 7.64 41.57
CA PRO A 1104 14.87 8.52 42.45
C PRO A 1104 14.70 8.23 43.95
N PHE A 1105 13.72 7.40 44.34
CA PHE A 1105 13.43 7.09 45.75
C PHE A 1105 13.77 5.62 46.16
N TRP A 1106 14.50 4.86 45.32
CA TRP A 1106 15.02 3.52 45.63
C TRP A 1106 15.95 3.57 46.86
N GLY A 1107 15.54 2.98 47.99
CA GLY A 1107 16.30 2.98 49.25
C GLY A 1107 15.91 4.05 50.28
N ASN A 1108 15.03 5.00 49.95
CA ASN A 1108 14.50 5.97 50.94
C ASN A 1108 13.27 5.41 51.67
N LEU A 1109 13.29 5.52 53.01
CA LEU A 1109 12.32 4.89 53.93
C LEU A 1109 10.82 5.23 53.71
N PRO A 1110 10.38 6.29 53.00
CA PRO A 1110 8.95 6.54 52.81
C PRO A 1110 8.27 5.73 51.67
N TRP A 1111 8.96 5.38 50.57
CA TRP A 1111 8.30 4.98 49.31
C TRP A 1111 7.68 3.57 49.31
N TRP A 1112 8.38 2.56 49.83
CA TRP A 1112 7.88 1.18 49.90
C TRP A 1112 6.67 1.04 50.84
N GLY A 1113 6.57 1.90 51.87
CA GLY A 1113 5.42 2.01 52.76
C GLY A 1113 4.16 2.42 51.99
N TYR A 1114 4.27 3.40 51.09
CA TYR A 1114 3.15 3.81 50.24
C TYR A 1114 2.71 2.73 49.24
N LEU A 1115 3.63 1.89 48.73
CA LEU A 1115 3.30 0.75 47.84
C LEU A 1115 2.63 -0.40 48.60
N LEU A 1116 3.11 -0.72 49.80
CA LEU A 1116 2.48 -1.69 50.69
C LEU A 1116 1.09 -1.21 51.12
N VAL A 1117 0.95 0.06 51.50
CA VAL A 1117 -0.34 0.69 51.87
C VAL A 1117 -1.27 0.74 50.66
N ALA A 1118 -0.82 1.17 49.48
CA ALA A 1118 -1.66 1.18 48.28
C ALA A 1118 -2.04 -0.24 47.84
N GLY A 1119 -1.13 -1.22 47.87
CA GLY A 1119 -1.38 -2.62 47.53
C GLY A 1119 -2.33 -3.32 48.49
N THR A 1120 -2.16 -3.11 49.81
CA THR A 1120 -3.12 -3.62 50.82
C THR A 1120 -4.45 -2.86 50.78
N LEU A 1121 -4.48 -1.56 50.47
CA LEU A 1121 -5.72 -0.80 50.30
C LEU A 1121 -6.50 -1.30 49.07
N LEU A 1122 -5.82 -1.60 47.95
CA LEU A 1122 -6.43 -2.17 46.76
C LEU A 1122 -6.95 -3.59 47.02
N ILE A 1123 -6.11 -4.50 47.55
CA ILE A 1123 -6.53 -5.88 47.89
C ILE A 1123 -7.65 -5.87 48.94
N GLY A 1124 -7.58 -4.96 49.91
CA GLY A 1124 -8.60 -4.74 50.94
C GLY A 1124 -9.92 -4.26 50.37
N ILE A 1125 -9.92 -3.25 49.47
CA ILE A 1125 -11.13 -2.74 48.80
C ILE A 1125 -11.72 -3.80 47.85
N ALA A 1126 -10.90 -4.61 47.16
CA ALA A 1126 -11.36 -5.74 46.34
C ALA A 1126 -11.98 -6.86 47.19
N SER A 1127 -11.29 -7.28 48.25
CA SER A 1127 -11.75 -8.34 49.16
C SER A 1127 -12.99 -7.92 49.95
N PHE A 1128 -13.08 -6.64 50.36
CA PHE A 1128 -14.26 -6.07 51.01
C PHE A 1128 -15.46 -6.01 50.05
N ASN A 1129 -15.24 -5.66 48.78
CA ASN A 1129 -16.29 -5.69 47.76
C ASN A 1129 -16.76 -7.11 47.40
N GLU A 1130 -15.87 -8.12 47.38
CA GLU A 1130 -16.24 -9.53 47.17
C GLU A 1130 -16.95 -10.11 48.41
N TRP A 1131 -16.52 -9.73 49.63
CA TRP A 1131 -17.13 -10.16 50.89
C TRP A 1131 -18.51 -9.51 51.16
N ASN A 1132 -18.69 -8.22 50.88
CA ASN A 1132 -20.01 -7.56 51.00
C ASN A 1132 -21.05 -8.18 50.07
N LYS A 1133 -20.62 -8.76 48.93
CA LYS A 1133 -21.51 -9.49 48.02
C LYS A 1133 -22.01 -10.80 48.66
N GLN A 1134 -21.15 -11.56 49.33
CA GLN A 1134 -21.57 -12.80 50.02
C GLN A 1134 -22.46 -12.53 51.26
N ARG A 1135 -22.27 -11.41 51.97
CA ARG A 1135 -23.15 -11.04 53.12
C ARG A 1135 -24.53 -10.55 52.71
N GLY A 1136 -24.66 -9.91 51.54
CA GLY A 1136 -25.96 -9.53 50.96
C GLY A 1136 -26.89 -10.73 50.68
N GLU A 1137 -26.35 -11.94 50.52
CA GLU A 1137 -27.12 -13.19 50.39
C GLU A 1137 -27.59 -13.76 51.74
N SER A 1138 -27.08 -13.25 52.88
CA SER A 1138 -27.36 -13.75 54.24
C SER A 1138 -28.25 -12.85 55.12
N GLY A 1139 -28.99 -11.91 54.52
CA GLY A 1139 -30.16 -11.26 55.15
C GLY A 1139 -29.91 -10.16 56.20
N GLY A 1140 -28.71 -9.58 56.29
CA GLY A 1140 -28.46 -8.39 57.13
C GLY A 1140 -28.38 -7.09 56.31
N GLU A 1141 -29.12 -6.05 56.71
CA GLU A 1141 -29.09 -4.75 56.02
C GLU A 1141 -27.68 -4.11 56.00
N PRO A 1142 -27.19 -3.63 54.85
CA PRO A 1142 -25.86 -3.04 54.73
C PRO A 1142 -25.79 -1.65 55.38
N ILE A 1143 -24.79 -1.45 56.24
CA ILE A 1143 -24.49 -0.18 56.97
C ILE A 1143 -24.38 1.03 56.01
N GLY A 1144 -24.03 0.80 54.75
CA GLY A 1144 -23.96 1.84 53.70
C GLY A 1144 -25.29 2.52 53.37
N GLU A 1145 -26.43 1.83 53.52
CA GLU A 1145 -27.75 2.45 53.29
C GLU A 1145 -28.17 3.38 54.44
N LYS A 1146 -27.81 3.06 55.69
CA LYS A 1146 -28.00 3.95 56.84
C LYS A 1146 -27.21 5.25 56.72
N LEU A 1147 -25.98 5.19 56.18
CA LEU A 1147 -25.15 6.37 55.98
C LEU A 1147 -25.69 7.25 54.85
N LYS A 1148 -26.10 6.62 53.73
CA LYS A 1148 -26.73 7.30 52.60
C LYS A 1148 -28.03 7.99 53.03
N GLN A 1149 -28.90 7.33 53.78
CA GLN A 1149 -30.14 7.94 54.30
C GLN A 1149 -29.86 9.11 55.26
N LYS A 1150 -28.87 9.01 56.15
CA LYS A 1150 -28.49 10.12 57.05
C LYS A 1150 -27.99 11.35 56.28
N VAL A 1151 -27.15 11.16 55.26
CA VAL A 1151 -26.61 12.26 54.45
C VAL A 1151 -27.68 12.88 53.56
N THR A 1152 -28.58 12.07 53.00
CA THR A 1152 -29.68 12.56 52.15
C THR A 1152 -30.72 13.35 52.95
N ASN A 1153 -30.97 12.95 54.20
CA ASN A 1153 -31.88 13.69 55.10
C ASN A 1153 -31.25 14.99 55.64
N ALA A 1154 -29.93 15.03 55.83
CA ALA A 1154 -29.22 16.26 56.19
C ALA A 1154 -29.21 17.29 55.04
N LEU A 1155 -29.06 16.83 53.79
CA LEU A 1155 -29.03 17.70 52.61
C LEU A 1155 -30.42 18.22 52.18
N LYS A 1156 -31.51 17.52 52.52
CA LYS A 1156 -32.89 18.01 52.28
C LYS A 1156 -33.34 19.10 53.26
N GLY A 1157 -32.59 19.34 54.35
CA GLY A 1157 -32.88 20.39 55.32
C GLY A 1157 -32.41 21.78 54.90
N TRP A 1158 -31.63 21.89 53.81
CA TRP A 1158 -31.18 23.16 53.23
C TRP A 1158 -31.77 23.27 51.82
N ASN A 1159 -32.80 24.11 51.67
CA ASN A 1159 -33.33 24.51 50.36
C ASN A 1159 -32.28 25.27 49.55
#